data_AF-K1LQV4-F1
#
_entry.id   AF-K1LQV4-F1
#
_cell.length_a   1.000
_cell.length_b   1.000
_cell.length_c   1.000
_cell.angle_alpha   90.00
_cell.angle_beta   90.00
_cell.angle_gamma   90.00
#
_symmetry.space_group_name_H-M   'P 1'
#
loop_
_entity.id
_entity.type
_entity.pdbx_description
1 polymer ?
#
loop_
_entity_poly.entity_id
_entity_poly.type
_entity_poly.pdbx_seq_one_letter_code
_entity_poly.pdbx_strand_id
1 'polypeptide(L)'
;MQEKKSLQSIKELFNSRNYTDIIEQQEQINMRSNSEELYLLGKSYFKIKNFKEAILCFEKIGNKKSNYWLGVCKFWNDDSDSALIIFTSIEKEYNDNNIIIGDNISINDIYYGIARCYLNNKEFKKSIEYFNKIKDNNHDIQKKFLLKNEQSYGEYYNPNYGIGRCYYELAILEEKKKFTDDKSSIKENYNSLAKKHFEESIIDVYFIFMYSEFIYNQNSVFNLNLDSEKQHYYETCLKDEVYDFIKYRSDRFFRKKRGSNFKKPNFENDFYTKFHHEKTLLLLEDTIYSYYYLAKCNIRSSNSIIAFECVNEILEIINSNIFNNLTQTKHFQIFSPLVKDLFENISINKSLLGLIISKYDTPLNLDKHKKYINIFEKKFNSFFDQYYKQKSNEIISFLQNKSIDIKNLESSDNWNYCINILSYLKIDYLDILNIPLAHYTSSKVCSILFDLEKENYHTNSKDKKEILSNNNLRMWTSNYMNDPMEGKNLLEVIGHQDLELDNIIPFSEKNAFFTSLTTRINDLNQFRLYGKEDGVESSGCCLVFNNLGNKNNYFNLKTQSFEIENKLNDPLYQVAYIVYYDQYTEENELMIPLDDKERKFGVYLKPLRGNITSLWHQKKLEKLSNNLNKLKNECKDKSIDNIKDIIEYIRYLFKNFAFKDEDEIRVITLEKYDSNRVKNCEYTGKLYVPIDNLLKYIDTIILGSNFEKTSNKKNMETFYYKLKKKKDNINIIKSSLPYVSTTS
;
A
#
# COMPACT_ATOMS: atom_id res chain seq x y z
N MET A 1 -23.44 6.96 -46.70
CA MET A 1 -23.47 5.48 -46.63
C MET A 1 -22.19 4.90 -45.98
N GLN A 2 -21.04 5.57 -46.04
CA GLN A 2 -19.81 5.20 -45.28
C GLN A 2 -19.92 5.41 -43.75
N GLU A 3 -20.49 6.52 -43.24
CA GLU A 3 -20.63 6.79 -41.80
C GLU A 3 -21.52 5.78 -41.03
N LYS A 4 -22.54 5.19 -41.67
CA LYS A 4 -23.37 4.16 -41.02
C LYS A 4 -22.63 2.81 -40.88
N LYS A 5 -21.62 2.54 -41.70
CA LYS A 5 -20.81 1.32 -41.61
C LYS A 5 -19.72 1.43 -40.53
N SER A 6 -19.22 2.63 -40.20
CA SER A 6 -18.22 2.84 -39.14
C SER A 6 -18.80 2.68 -37.73
N LEU A 7 -19.93 3.32 -37.42
CA LEU A 7 -20.53 3.25 -36.08
C LEU A 7 -21.01 1.84 -35.72
N GLN A 8 -21.55 1.08 -36.69
CA GLN A 8 -21.98 -0.30 -36.46
C GLN A 8 -20.79 -1.21 -36.12
N SER A 9 -19.67 -1.05 -36.83
CA SER A 9 -18.42 -1.75 -36.51
C SER A 9 -17.87 -1.39 -35.13
N ILE A 10 -17.90 -0.09 -34.76
CA ILE A 10 -17.49 0.36 -33.41
C ILE A 10 -18.42 -0.22 -32.34
N LYS A 11 -19.73 -0.29 -32.58
CA LYS A 11 -20.68 -0.92 -31.67
C LYS A 11 -20.42 -2.41 -31.51
N GLU A 12 -20.12 -3.12 -32.60
CA GLU A 12 -19.75 -4.54 -32.57
C GLU A 12 -18.45 -4.76 -31.80
N LEU A 13 -17.42 -3.95 -32.06
CA LEU A 13 -16.15 -3.99 -31.31
C LEU A 13 -16.33 -3.63 -29.83
N PHE A 14 -17.21 -2.68 -29.54
CA PHE A 14 -17.51 -2.27 -28.17
C PHE A 14 -18.24 -3.39 -27.42
N ASN A 15 -19.18 -4.05 -28.09
CA ASN A 15 -19.90 -5.19 -27.56
C ASN A 15 -18.98 -6.43 -27.41
N SER A 16 -17.99 -6.60 -28.31
CA SER A 16 -16.95 -7.63 -28.19
C SER A 16 -15.80 -7.26 -27.25
N ARG A 17 -15.80 -6.02 -26.72
CA ARG A 17 -14.79 -5.44 -25.81
C ARG A 17 -13.38 -5.33 -26.35
N ASN A 18 -13.24 -5.20 -27.66
CA ASN A 18 -11.99 -4.87 -28.31
C ASN A 18 -11.74 -3.35 -28.20
N TYR A 19 -11.58 -2.87 -26.96
CA TYR A 19 -11.46 -1.44 -26.67
C TYR A 19 -10.19 -0.82 -27.24
N THR A 20 -9.09 -1.59 -27.29
CA THR A 20 -7.83 -1.19 -27.94
C THR A 20 -8.03 -0.97 -29.43
N ASP A 21 -8.72 -1.89 -30.10
CA ASP A 21 -8.99 -1.80 -31.53
C ASP A 21 -9.89 -0.61 -31.85
N ILE A 22 -10.86 -0.28 -30.99
CA ILE A 22 -11.69 0.94 -31.13
C ILE A 22 -10.82 2.20 -31.02
N ILE A 23 -9.84 2.21 -30.11
CA ILE A 23 -8.93 3.33 -29.90
C ILE A 23 -7.99 3.48 -31.12
N GLU A 24 -7.38 2.38 -31.56
CA GLU A 24 -6.48 2.34 -32.72
C GLU A 24 -7.20 2.74 -34.02
N GLN A 25 -8.46 2.31 -34.21
CA GLN A 25 -9.28 2.72 -35.36
C GLN A 25 -9.61 4.21 -35.37
N GLN A 26 -9.69 4.86 -34.21
CA GLN A 26 -10.01 6.28 -34.10
C GLN A 26 -8.77 7.17 -34.21
N GLU A 27 -7.59 6.71 -33.78
CA GLU A 27 -6.32 7.44 -34.00
C GLU A 27 -5.95 7.59 -35.49
N GLN A 28 -6.51 6.72 -36.35
CA GLN A 28 -6.31 6.76 -37.81
C GLN A 28 -7.34 7.66 -38.55
N ILE A 29 -8.40 8.13 -37.88
CA ILE A 29 -9.51 8.87 -38.50
C ILE A 29 -9.55 10.31 -37.95
N ASN A 30 -9.23 11.28 -38.80
CA ASN A 30 -9.15 12.70 -38.43
C ASN A 30 -10.50 13.24 -37.89
N MET A 31 -10.45 13.92 -36.74
CA MET A 31 -11.57 14.29 -35.86
C MET A 31 -12.80 14.96 -36.53
N ARG A 32 -13.81 14.17 -36.89
CA ARG A 32 -15.24 14.59 -37.03
C ARG A 32 -16.18 13.44 -36.59
N SER A 33 -16.00 12.94 -35.37
CA SER A 33 -16.77 11.81 -34.85
C SER A 33 -18.14 12.28 -34.33
N ASN A 34 -19.21 11.52 -34.60
CA ASN A 34 -20.57 11.78 -34.08
C ASN A 34 -20.59 11.60 -32.54
N SER A 35 -21.52 12.25 -31.82
CA SER A 35 -21.63 12.21 -30.34
C SER A 35 -21.71 10.79 -29.78
N GLU A 36 -22.26 9.83 -30.52
CA GLU A 36 -22.36 8.43 -30.10
C GLU A 36 -21.02 7.67 -30.26
N GLU A 37 -20.23 7.98 -31.29
CA GLU A 37 -18.89 7.40 -31.47
C GLU A 37 -17.94 7.92 -30.40
N LEU A 38 -17.97 9.23 -30.12
CA LEU A 38 -17.21 9.84 -29.01
C LEU A 38 -17.61 9.25 -27.66
N TYR A 39 -18.90 8.94 -27.47
CA TYR A 39 -19.37 8.33 -26.23
C TYR A 39 -18.81 6.92 -26.05
N LEU A 40 -18.85 6.08 -27.10
CA LEU A 40 -18.29 4.72 -27.06
C LEU A 40 -16.76 4.77 -26.91
N LEU A 41 -16.08 5.67 -27.61
CA LEU A 41 -14.64 5.88 -27.48
C LEU A 41 -14.26 6.33 -26.06
N GLY A 42 -14.98 7.29 -25.49
CA GLY A 42 -14.78 7.73 -24.10
C GLY A 42 -14.97 6.58 -23.11
N LYS A 43 -15.99 5.74 -23.31
CA LYS A 43 -16.18 4.51 -22.50
C LYS A 43 -15.09 3.48 -22.71
N SER A 44 -14.54 3.34 -23.92
CA SER A 44 -13.40 2.47 -24.21
C SER A 44 -12.15 2.93 -23.48
N TYR A 45 -11.82 4.23 -23.54
CA TYR A 45 -10.73 4.84 -22.76
C TYR A 45 -10.93 4.65 -21.26
N PHE A 46 -12.15 4.86 -20.75
CA PHE A 46 -12.49 4.57 -19.35
C PHE A 46 -12.24 3.10 -18.99
N LYS A 47 -12.63 2.15 -19.84
CA LYS A 47 -12.44 0.71 -19.61
C LYS A 47 -10.98 0.28 -19.56
N ILE A 48 -10.10 0.96 -20.29
CA ILE A 48 -8.64 0.72 -20.20
C ILE A 48 -7.94 1.61 -19.16
N LYS A 49 -8.71 2.32 -18.31
CA LYS A 49 -8.23 3.25 -17.27
C LYS A 49 -7.43 4.45 -17.79
N ASN A 50 -7.62 4.82 -19.05
CA ASN A 50 -7.10 6.08 -19.58
C ASN A 50 -8.12 7.20 -19.34
N PHE A 51 -8.22 7.65 -18.08
CA PHE A 51 -9.22 8.63 -17.67
C PHE A 51 -9.03 10.00 -18.30
N LYS A 52 -7.79 10.40 -18.62
CA LYS A 52 -7.49 11.68 -19.26
C LYS A 52 -8.12 11.78 -20.65
N GLU A 53 -7.91 10.76 -21.49
CA GLU A 53 -8.51 10.73 -22.83
C GLU A 53 -10.02 10.51 -22.77
N ALA A 54 -10.52 9.74 -21.79
CA ALA A 54 -11.96 9.61 -21.55
C ALA A 54 -12.61 10.95 -21.21
N ILE A 55 -11.99 11.77 -20.35
CA ILE A 55 -12.44 13.13 -20.01
C ILE A 55 -12.55 13.98 -21.27
N LEU A 56 -11.51 14.01 -22.12
CA LEU A 56 -11.52 14.76 -23.38
C LEU A 56 -12.66 14.33 -24.32
N CYS A 57 -12.99 13.05 -24.35
CA CYS A 57 -14.11 12.53 -25.13
C CYS A 57 -15.46 13.02 -24.57
N PHE A 58 -15.68 12.92 -23.26
CA PHE A 58 -16.96 13.27 -22.64
C PHE A 58 -17.20 14.79 -22.57
N GLU A 59 -16.14 15.60 -22.40
CA GLU A 59 -16.23 17.07 -22.43
C GLU A 59 -16.70 17.60 -23.79
N LYS A 60 -16.33 16.93 -24.89
CA LYS A 60 -16.78 17.30 -26.26
C LYS A 60 -18.27 17.03 -26.51
N ILE A 61 -18.91 16.16 -25.73
CA ILE A 61 -20.31 15.75 -25.93
C ILE A 61 -21.26 16.64 -25.12
N GLY A 62 -20.98 16.83 -23.83
CA GLY A 62 -21.70 17.77 -22.95
C GLY A 62 -23.17 17.44 -22.64
N ASN A 63 -23.66 16.23 -22.95
CA ASN A 63 -25.03 15.80 -22.60
C ASN A 63 -25.10 15.12 -21.22
N LYS A 64 -26.29 14.90 -20.67
CA LYS A 64 -26.48 14.36 -19.30
C LYS A 64 -25.75 13.03 -19.08
N LYS A 65 -25.85 12.13 -20.05
CA LYS A 65 -25.23 10.80 -20.04
C LYS A 65 -23.70 10.88 -20.10
N SER A 66 -23.13 11.76 -20.95
CA SER A 66 -21.69 12.00 -20.98
C SER A 66 -21.21 12.73 -19.72
N ASN A 67 -22.01 13.64 -19.14
CA ASN A 67 -21.65 14.38 -17.93
C ASN A 67 -21.58 13.47 -16.70
N TYR A 68 -22.43 12.45 -16.60
CA TYR A 68 -22.28 11.41 -15.57
C TYR A 68 -20.91 10.73 -15.67
N TRP A 69 -20.57 10.20 -16.85
CA TRP A 69 -19.28 9.55 -17.08
C TRP A 69 -18.10 10.51 -16.95
N LEU A 70 -18.28 11.79 -17.29
CA LEU A 70 -17.30 12.84 -17.04
C LEU A 70 -17.03 13.00 -15.53
N GLY A 71 -18.09 13.11 -14.72
CA GLY A 71 -17.97 13.15 -13.26
C GLY A 71 -17.25 11.91 -12.71
N VAL A 72 -17.61 10.73 -13.20
CA VAL A 72 -16.94 9.46 -12.85
C VAL A 72 -15.45 9.51 -13.23
N CYS A 73 -15.11 9.90 -14.46
CA CYS A 73 -13.72 9.96 -14.92
C CYS A 73 -12.90 11.01 -14.14
N LYS A 74 -13.48 12.17 -13.82
CA LYS A 74 -12.82 13.19 -12.99
C LYS A 74 -12.55 12.67 -11.58
N PHE A 75 -13.52 11.98 -10.97
CA PHE A 75 -13.32 11.33 -9.67
C PHE A 75 -12.18 10.31 -9.68
N TRP A 76 -12.10 9.46 -10.71
CA TRP A 76 -11.03 8.46 -10.86
C TRP A 76 -9.69 9.05 -11.31
N ASN A 77 -9.66 10.31 -11.74
CA ASN A 77 -8.46 11.08 -12.07
C ASN A 77 -8.08 12.06 -10.93
N ASP A 78 -8.45 11.74 -9.69
CA ASP A 78 -8.18 12.50 -8.46
C ASP A 78 -8.67 13.96 -8.44
N ASP A 79 -9.71 14.27 -9.23
CA ASP A 79 -10.39 15.58 -9.26
C ASP A 79 -11.80 15.47 -8.68
N SER A 80 -11.89 15.18 -7.37
CA SER A 80 -13.16 14.97 -6.67
C SER A 80 -14.00 16.24 -6.54
N ASP A 81 -13.37 17.42 -6.51
CA ASP A 81 -14.09 18.70 -6.43
C ASP A 81 -14.85 19.00 -7.72
N SER A 82 -14.21 18.83 -8.88
CA SER A 82 -14.91 18.99 -10.16
C SER A 82 -15.97 17.91 -10.36
N ALA A 83 -15.68 16.66 -9.96
CA ALA A 83 -16.66 15.59 -10.00
C ALA A 83 -17.88 15.90 -9.14
N LEU A 84 -17.69 16.43 -7.93
CA LEU A 84 -18.77 16.85 -7.04
C LEU A 84 -19.65 17.92 -7.69
N ILE A 85 -19.05 18.95 -8.29
CA ILE A 85 -19.78 20.01 -8.98
C ILE A 85 -20.66 19.42 -10.10
N ILE A 86 -20.11 18.50 -10.89
CA ILE A 86 -20.83 17.83 -11.98
C ILE A 86 -21.98 16.99 -11.42
N PHE A 87 -21.73 16.13 -10.44
CA PHE A 87 -22.80 15.30 -9.89
C PHE A 87 -23.90 16.12 -9.21
N THR A 88 -23.56 17.19 -8.50
CA THR A 88 -24.54 18.10 -7.89
C THR A 88 -25.32 18.89 -8.94
N SER A 89 -24.72 19.23 -10.08
CA SER A 89 -25.48 19.84 -11.19
C SER A 89 -26.49 18.84 -11.77
N ILE A 90 -26.09 17.59 -11.97
CA ILE A 90 -26.98 16.52 -12.43
C ILE A 90 -28.09 16.24 -11.41
N GLU A 91 -27.80 16.24 -10.10
CA GLU A 91 -28.79 16.09 -9.02
C GLU A 91 -29.87 17.19 -9.08
N LYS A 92 -29.46 18.46 -9.21
CA LYS A 92 -30.40 19.60 -9.31
C LYS A 92 -31.33 19.44 -10.51
N GLU A 93 -30.76 19.17 -11.68
CA GLU A 93 -31.54 18.98 -12.92
C GLU A 93 -32.50 17.78 -12.85
N TYR A 94 -32.15 16.74 -12.10
CA TYR A 94 -33.01 15.59 -11.87
C TYR A 94 -34.23 15.94 -11.01
N ASN A 95 -34.01 16.65 -9.90
CA ASN A 95 -35.07 17.08 -8.98
C ASN A 95 -36.07 18.04 -9.65
N ASP A 96 -35.61 18.86 -10.60
CA ASP A 96 -36.46 19.84 -11.28
C ASP A 96 -37.38 19.22 -12.34
N ASN A 97 -37.02 18.06 -12.94
CA ASN A 97 -37.70 17.55 -14.13
C ASN A 97 -38.08 16.06 -14.13
N ASN A 98 -37.69 15.24 -13.15
CA ASN A 98 -37.95 13.78 -13.12
C ASN A 98 -37.51 13.05 -14.41
N ILE A 99 -36.45 13.51 -15.09
CA ILE A 99 -36.02 12.98 -16.39
C ILE A 99 -35.06 11.81 -16.22
N ILE A 100 -35.29 10.72 -16.99
CA ILE A 100 -34.39 9.57 -17.14
C ILE A 100 -33.11 10.05 -17.84
N ILE A 101 -31.94 9.85 -17.21
CA ILE A 101 -30.63 10.34 -17.70
C ILE A 101 -30.07 9.52 -18.88
N GLY A 102 -30.77 8.46 -19.30
CA GLY A 102 -30.33 7.49 -20.30
C GLY A 102 -29.43 6.42 -19.68
N ASP A 103 -29.23 5.28 -20.38
CA ASP A 103 -28.39 4.14 -19.95
C ASP A 103 -28.74 3.51 -18.58
N ASN A 104 -29.98 3.63 -18.10
CA ASN A 104 -30.40 3.17 -16.76
C ASN A 104 -29.66 3.85 -15.59
N ILE A 105 -29.06 5.04 -15.80
CA ILE A 105 -28.45 5.84 -14.72
C ILE A 105 -29.59 6.39 -13.85
N SER A 106 -29.62 5.98 -12.58
CA SER A 106 -30.60 6.38 -11.59
C SER A 106 -30.11 7.54 -10.71
N ILE A 107 -31.03 8.11 -9.93
CA ILE A 107 -30.66 9.11 -8.92
C ILE A 107 -29.72 8.54 -7.84
N ASN A 108 -29.76 7.22 -7.60
CA ASN A 108 -28.86 6.57 -6.66
C ASN A 108 -27.41 6.55 -7.19
N ASP A 109 -27.20 6.47 -8.52
CA ASP A 109 -25.88 6.59 -9.16
C ASP A 109 -25.26 7.96 -8.85
N ILE A 110 -26.07 9.00 -8.96
CA ILE A 110 -25.66 10.38 -8.66
C ILE A 110 -25.40 10.53 -7.16
N TYR A 111 -26.31 10.08 -6.32
CA TYR A 111 -26.12 10.14 -4.86
C TYR A 111 -24.88 9.38 -4.42
N TYR A 112 -24.59 8.23 -5.03
CA TYR A 112 -23.38 7.47 -4.73
C TYR A 112 -22.13 8.23 -5.17
N GLY A 113 -22.13 8.80 -6.38
CA GLY A 113 -21.08 9.68 -6.87
C GLY A 113 -20.82 10.87 -5.93
N ILE A 114 -21.87 11.57 -5.50
CA ILE A 114 -21.78 12.68 -4.55
C ILE A 114 -21.27 12.21 -3.18
N ALA A 115 -21.83 11.13 -2.64
CA ALA A 115 -21.42 10.57 -1.36
C ALA A 115 -19.92 10.25 -1.38
N ARG A 116 -19.43 9.57 -2.44
CA ARG A 116 -18.01 9.26 -2.66
C ARG A 116 -17.14 10.49 -2.81
N CYS A 117 -17.63 11.55 -3.45
CA CYS A 117 -16.88 12.81 -3.54
C CYS A 117 -16.74 13.48 -2.17
N TYR A 118 -17.82 13.62 -1.40
CA TYR A 118 -17.76 14.14 -0.03
C TYR A 118 -16.85 13.32 0.88
N LEU A 119 -16.86 12.01 0.67
CA LEU A 119 -16.01 11.06 1.38
C LEU A 119 -14.53 11.31 1.13
N ASN A 120 -14.15 11.46 -0.14
CA ASN A 120 -12.79 11.81 -0.55
C ASN A 120 -12.38 13.21 -0.06
N ASN A 121 -13.33 14.13 -0.01
CA ASN A 121 -13.16 15.49 0.50
C ASN A 121 -13.16 15.58 2.03
N LYS A 122 -13.32 14.44 2.74
CA LYS A 122 -13.36 14.32 4.22
C LYS A 122 -14.55 15.02 4.88
N GLU A 123 -15.60 15.25 4.12
CA GLU A 123 -16.88 15.77 4.61
C GLU A 123 -17.80 14.62 5.03
N PHE A 124 -17.37 13.85 6.03
CA PHE A 124 -17.99 12.55 6.39
C PHE A 124 -19.47 12.64 6.74
N LYS A 125 -19.91 13.72 7.40
CA LYS A 125 -21.32 13.90 7.76
C LYS A 125 -22.21 14.07 6.52
N LYS A 126 -21.80 14.90 5.56
CA LYS A 126 -22.51 15.06 4.28
C LYS A 126 -22.49 13.77 3.46
N SER A 127 -21.37 13.05 3.48
CA SER A 127 -21.29 11.74 2.82
C SER A 127 -22.30 10.74 3.42
N ILE A 128 -22.42 10.68 4.76
CA ILE A 128 -23.43 9.85 5.45
C ILE A 128 -24.84 10.26 5.03
N GLU A 129 -25.15 11.56 4.92
CA GLU A 129 -26.46 12.04 4.47
C GLU A 129 -26.81 11.49 3.08
N TYR A 130 -25.89 11.55 2.13
CA TYR A 130 -26.13 11.03 0.77
C TYR A 130 -26.19 9.50 0.72
N PHE A 131 -25.36 8.78 1.49
CA PHE A 131 -25.51 7.32 1.59
C PHE A 131 -26.84 6.92 2.24
N ASN A 132 -27.35 7.70 3.20
CA ASN A 132 -28.67 7.49 3.77
C ASN A 132 -29.78 7.75 2.74
N LYS A 133 -29.68 8.80 1.90
CA LYS A 133 -30.63 8.99 0.78
C LYS A 133 -30.72 7.74 -0.11
N ILE A 134 -29.59 7.09 -0.40
CA ILE A 134 -29.56 5.83 -1.16
C ILE A 134 -30.25 4.71 -0.38
N LYS A 135 -29.98 4.59 0.93
CA LYS A 135 -30.60 3.56 1.79
C LYS A 135 -32.12 3.74 1.89
N ASP A 136 -32.58 4.98 2.03
CA ASP A 136 -34.00 5.34 2.09
C ASP A 136 -34.69 5.05 0.75
N ASN A 137 -34.09 5.45 -0.37
CA ASN A 137 -34.56 5.11 -1.72
C ASN A 137 -34.57 3.59 -1.95
N ASN A 138 -33.55 2.87 -1.46
CA ASN A 138 -33.43 1.43 -1.62
C ASN A 138 -34.44 0.65 -0.75
N HIS A 139 -34.92 1.21 0.36
CA HIS A 139 -35.94 0.59 1.21
C HIS A 139 -37.27 0.42 0.46
N ASP A 140 -37.58 1.31 -0.48
CA ASP A 140 -38.71 1.20 -1.42
C ASP A 140 -38.41 0.29 -2.62
N ILE A 141 -37.14 0.19 -3.02
CA ILE A 141 -36.69 -0.68 -4.11
C ILE A 141 -36.64 -2.15 -3.67
N GLN A 142 -36.22 -2.50 -2.44
CA GLN A 142 -36.36 -3.87 -1.93
C GLN A 142 -37.83 -4.32 -1.87
N LYS A 143 -38.76 -3.40 -1.57
CA LYS A 143 -40.21 -3.63 -1.66
C LYS A 143 -40.71 -3.77 -3.10
N LYS A 144 -40.21 -2.96 -4.05
CA LYS A 144 -40.57 -3.04 -5.48
C LYS A 144 -39.91 -4.19 -6.25
N PHE A 145 -38.69 -4.60 -5.87
CA PHE A 145 -37.94 -5.74 -6.43
C PHE A 145 -38.62 -7.08 -6.13
N LEU A 146 -39.32 -7.19 -4.99
CA LEU A 146 -40.16 -8.34 -4.67
C LEU A 146 -41.47 -8.39 -5.49
N LEU A 147 -41.84 -7.30 -6.19
CA LEU A 147 -43.16 -7.13 -6.81
C LEU A 147 -43.14 -6.96 -8.34
N LYS A 148 -42.01 -6.67 -8.99
CA LYS A 148 -41.95 -6.51 -10.46
C LYS A 148 -40.72 -7.19 -11.07
N ASN A 149 -41.00 -8.13 -11.98
CA ASN A 149 -40.06 -8.80 -12.89
C ASN A 149 -39.40 -7.82 -13.90
N GLU A 150 -38.80 -6.72 -13.45
CA GLU A 150 -38.11 -5.77 -14.34
C GLU A 150 -36.59 -5.96 -14.29
N GLN A 151 -36.02 -6.30 -15.45
CA GLN A 151 -34.59 -6.53 -15.71
C GLN A 151 -33.73 -5.25 -15.71
N SER A 152 -33.97 -4.28 -14.82
CA SER A 152 -33.03 -3.18 -14.65
C SER A 152 -31.97 -3.59 -13.62
N TYR A 153 -30.89 -4.21 -14.08
CA TYR A 153 -29.67 -4.44 -13.30
C TYR A 153 -29.01 -3.09 -12.97
N GLY A 154 -29.59 -2.33 -12.05
CA GLY A 154 -28.98 -1.12 -11.49
C GLY A 154 -27.63 -1.44 -10.86
N GLU A 155 -26.69 -0.52 -10.97
CA GLU A 155 -25.41 -0.62 -10.29
C GLU A 155 -25.64 -0.84 -8.78
N TYR A 156 -25.00 -1.86 -8.21
CA TYR A 156 -25.15 -2.13 -6.79
C TYR A 156 -24.42 -1.05 -5.99
N TYR A 157 -25.15 -0.38 -5.13
CA TYR A 157 -24.60 0.52 -4.13
C TYR A 157 -24.57 -0.18 -2.79
N ASN A 158 -23.39 -0.20 -2.16
CA ASN A 158 -23.22 -0.61 -0.77
C ASN A 158 -23.15 0.64 0.13
N PRO A 159 -24.29 1.30 0.44
CA PRO A 159 -24.29 2.50 1.27
C PRO A 159 -23.85 2.18 2.71
N ASN A 160 -24.13 0.98 3.22
CA ASN A 160 -23.72 0.58 4.56
C ASN A 160 -22.19 0.47 4.67
N TYR A 161 -21.48 0.00 3.64
CA TYR A 161 -20.03 0.11 3.59
C TYR A 161 -19.60 1.57 3.68
N GLY A 162 -20.14 2.44 2.81
CA GLY A 162 -19.83 3.87 2.79
C GLY A 162 -20.04 4.57 4.13
N ILE A 163 -21.18 4.33 4.78
CA ILE A 163 -21.54 4.87 6.10
C ILE A 163 -20.60 4.32 7.19
N GLY A 164 -20.35 3.01 7.19
CA GLY A 164 -19.44 2.37 8.13
C GLY A 164 -18.04 2.97 8.06
N ARG A 165 -17.54 3.20 6.84
CA ARG A 165 -16.27 3.90 6.61
C ARG A 165 -16.29 5.33 7.12
N CYS A 166 -17.36 6.10 6.89
CA CYS A 166 -17.49 7.46 7.41
C CYS A 166 -17.38 7.51 8.95
N TYR A 167 -18.12 6.64 9.64
CA TYR A 167 -18.07 6.57 11.10
C TYR A 167 -16.70 6.11 11.62
N TYR A 168 -16.04 5.19 10.91
CA TYR A 168 -14.69 4.78 11.25
C TYR A 168 -13.69 5.94 11.16
N GLU A 169 -13.74 6.75 10.11
CA GLU A 169 -12.87 7.94 9.99
C GLU A 169 -13.21 9.01 11.02
N LEU A 170 -14.49 9.21 11.35
CA LEU A 170 -14.90 10.09 12.44
C LEU A 170 -14.31 9.64 13.80
N ALA A 171 -14.30 8.33 14.08
CA ALA A 171 -13.67 7.80 15.28
C ALA A 171 -12.15 8.08 15.33
N ILE A 172 -11.45 7.97 14.18
CA ILE A 172 -10.02 8.31 14.08
C ILE A 172 -9.79 9.81 14.30
N LEU A 173 -10.64 10.67 13.75
CA LEU A 173 -10.51 12.12 13.94
C LEU A 173 -10.67 12.51 15.42
N GLU A 174 -11.60 11.88 16.15
CA GLU A 174 -11.75 12.11 17.58
C GLU A 174 -10.52 11.63 18.38
N GLU A 175 -9.93 10.50 18.00
CA GLU A 175 -8.72 9.97 18.63
C GLU A 175 -7.50 10.92 18.51
N LYS A 176 -7.42 11.70 17.42
CA LYS A 176 -6.33 12.66 17.21
C LYS A 176 -6.45 13.95 18.04
N LYS A 177 -7.59 14.22 18.68
CA LYS A 177 -7.79 15.41 19.51
C LYS A 177 -7.22 15.16 20.91
N LYS A 178 -6.32 16.03 21.40
CA LYS A 178 -5.70 15.92 22.74
C LYS A 178 -6.76 15.62 23.84
N PHE A 179 -6.42 14.67 24.70
CA PHE A 179 -7.30 14.00 25.66
C PHE A 179 -8.05 14.97 26.60
N THR A 180 -9.37 14.80 26.66
CA THR A 180 -10.31 15.29 27.68
C THR A 180 -11.36 14.18 27.85
N ASP A 181 -11.77 13.86 29.08
CA ASP A 181 -12.54 12.64 29.41
C ASP A 181 -13.87 12.48 28.63
N ASP A 182 -14.57 13.57 28.29
CA ASP A 182 -15.82 13.54 27.52
C ASP A 182 -15.67 12.96 26.09
N LYS A 183 -14.48 13.03 25.48
CA LYS A 183 -14.26 12.60 24.09
C LYS A 183 -14.12 11.09 23.92
N SER A 184 -13.84 10.34 24.99
CA SER A 184 -13.76 8.87 24.93
C SER A 184 -15.12 8.26 24.56
N SER A 185 -16.20 8.81 25.11
CA SER A 185 -17.58 8.36 24.86
C SER A 185 -18.01 8.52 23.38
N ILE A 186 -17.60 9.63 22.74
CA ILE A 186 -17.93 9.94 21.35
C ILE A 186 -17.19 8.99 20.40
N LYS A 187 -15.91 8.74 20.65
CA LYS A 187 -15.10 7.78 19.88
C LYS A 187 -15.71 6.37 19.92
N GLU A 188 -16.09 5.91 21.10
CA GLU A 188 -16.73 4.60 21.28
C GLU A 188 -18.06 4.50 20.54
N ASN A 189 -18.87 5.55 20.58
CA ASN A 189 -20.12 5.62 19.83
C ASN A 189 -19.88 5.52 18.31
N TYR A 190 -18.91 6.27 17.77
CA TYR A 190 -18.57 6.16 16.34
C TYR A 190 -18.03 4.78 15.96
N ASN A 191 -17.19 4.16 16.78
CA ASN A 191 -16.73 2.78 16.53
C ASN A 191 -17.89 1.77 16.55
N SER A 192 -18.87 1.95 17.46
CA SER A 192 -20.07 1.11 17.53
C SER A 192 -20.93 1.24 16.27
N LEU A 193 -21.18 2.49 15.82
CA LEU A 193 -21.91 2.76 14.58
C LEU A 193 -21.18 2.20 13.36
N ALA A 194 -19.86 2.39 13.27
CA ALA A 194 -19.04 1.84 12.20
C ALA A 194 -19.17 0.31 12.14
N LYS A 195 -19.03 -0.38 13.29
CA LYS A 195 -19.19 -1.83 13.41
C LYS A 195 -20.56 -2.29 12.90
N LYS A 196 -21.64 -1.66 13.37
CA LYS A 196 -23.01 -1.96 12.93
C LYS A 196 -23.13 -1.89 11.40
N HIS A 197 -22.65 -0.81 10.80
CA HIS A 197 -22.77 -0.62 9.35
C HIS A 197 -21.86 -1.54 8.53
N PHE A 198 -20.69 -1.93 9.02
CA PHE A 198 -19.89 -2.98 8.35
C PHE A 198 -20.55 -4.35 8.44
N GLU A 199 -21.19 -4.68 9.56
CA GLU A 199 -22.00 -5.90 9.67
C GLU A 199 -23.16 -5.86 8.67
N GLU A 200 -23.91 -4.74 8.60
CA GLU A 200 -25.01 -4.53 7.63
C GLU A 200 -24.54 -4.61 6.17
N SER A 201 -23.39 -4.01 5.85
CA SER A 201 -22.75 -4.08 4.52
C SER A 201 -22.50 -5.52 4.06
N ILE A 202 -21.99 -6.35 4.96
CA ILE A 202 -21.74 -7.78 4.69
C ILE A 202 -23.07 -8.47 4.38
N ILE A 203 -24.15 -8.16 5.12
CA ILE A 203 -25.50 -8.69 4.83
C ILE A 203 -25.98 -8.28 3.44
N ASP A 204 -25.84 -6.99 3.09
CA ASP A 204 -26.31 -6.45 1.81
C ASP A 204 -25.62 -7.14 0.62
N VAL A 205 -24.30 -7.30 0.69
CA VAL A 205 -23.53 -8.01 -0.35
C VAL A 205 -24.01 -9.45 -0.48
N TYR A 206 -24.20 -10.15 0.65
CA TYR A 206 -24.67 -11.53 0.65
C TYR A 206 -26.11 -11.69 0.12
N PHE A 207 -27.02 -10.78 0.50
CA PHE A 207 -28.41 -10.79 0.05
C PHE A 207 -28.49 -10.68 -1.48
N ILE A 208 -27.63 -9.87 -2.08
CA ILE A 208 -27.61 -9.67 -3.53
C ILE A 208 -27.13 -10.90 -4.27
N PHE A 209 -26.08 -11.55 -3.76
CA PHE A 209 -25.66 -12.85 -4.30
C PHE A 209 -26.82 -13.86 -4.25
N MET A 210 -27.47 -14.01 -3.09
CA MET A 210 -28.62 -14.91 -2.91
C MET A 210 -29.80 -14.61 -3.85
N TYR A 211 -30.12 -13.33 -4.04
CA TYR A 211 -31.26 -12.93 -4.86
C TYR A 211 -30.97 -13.06 -6.37
N SER A 212 -29.74 -12.77 -6.81
CA SER A 212 -29.32 -13.00 -8.20
C SER A 212 -29.50 -14.47 -8.62
N GLU A 213 -29.23 -15.39 -7.69
CA GLU A 213 -29.48 -16.83 -7.83
C GLU A 213 -30.98 -17.19 -7.87
N PHE A 214 -31.81 -16.57 -7.02
CA PHE A 214 -33.25 -16.81 -7.03
C PHE A 214 -33.89 -16.41 -8.36
N ILE A 215 -33.56 -15.23 -8.90
CA ILE A 215 -34.03 -14.80 -10.23
C ILE A 215 -33.54 -15.78 -11.30
N TYR A 216 -32.29 -16.21 -11.20
CA TYR A 216 -31.72 -17.15 -12.16
C TYR A 216 -32.48 -18.48 -12.20
N ASN A 217 -32.70 -19.09 -11.03
CA ASN A 217 -33.38 -20.38 -10.91
C ASN A 217 -34.90 -20.29 -11.20
N GLN A 218 -35.52 -19.12 -11.09
CA GLN A 218 -36.91 -18.88 -11.54
C GLN A 218 -37.00 -18.80 -13.08
N ASN A 219 -36.00 -18.20 -13.74
CA ASN A 219 -35.94 -18.12 -15.20
C ASN A 219 -35.65 -19.46 -15.89
N SER A 220 -35.08 -20.45 -15.18
CA SER A 220 -34.97 -21.83 -15.70
C SER A 220 -36.28 -22.63 -15.59
N VAL A 221 -37.24 -22.17 -14.79
CA VAL A 221 -38.54 -22.85 -14.57
C VAL A 221 -39.66 -22.26 -15.42
N PHE A 222 -39.57 -20.98 -15.78
CA PHE A 222 -40.47 -20.33 -16.74
C PHE A 222 -39.73 -20.14 -18.07
N ASN A 223 -40.12 -20.90 -19.10
CA ASN A 223 -39.67 -20.77 -20.50
C ASN A 223 -39.99 -19.38 -21.10
N LEU A 224 -39.35 -18.34 -20.61
CA LEU A 224 -39.23 -17.07 -21.30
C LEU A 224 -38.03 -17.20 -22.23
N ASN A 225 -38.27 -17.26 -23.54
CA ASN A 225 -37.26 -17.34 -24.59
C ASN A 225 -36.21 -16.23 -24.44
N LEU A 226 -35.13 -16.54 -23.74
CA LEU A 226 -33.86 -15.87 -23.84
C LEU A 226 -32.95 -16.80 -24.65
N ASP A 227 -32.17 -16.23 -25.57
CA ASP A 227 -31.22 -16.96 -26.44
C ASP A 227 -30.56 -18.14 -25.71
N SER A 228 -30.62 -19.31 -26.34
CA SER A 228 -30.07 -20.57 -25.81
C SER A 228 -28.57 -20.48 -25.48
N GLU A 229 -27.84 -19.58 -26.12
CA GLU A 229 -26.43 -19.27 -25.79
C GLU A 229 -26.27 -18.52 -24.46
N LYS A 230 -27.24 -17.67 -24.07
CA LYS A 230 -27.21 -16.98 -22.76
C LYS A 230 -27.56 -17.94 -21.63
N GLN A 231 -28.51 -18.84 -21.85
CA GLN A 231 -28.94 -19.80 -20.83
C GLN A 231 -27.79 -20.76 -20.47
N HIS A 232 -27.12 -21.33 -21.46
CA HIS A 232 -25.96 -22.20 -21.26
C HIS A 232 -24.74 -21.47 -20.65
N TYR A 233 -24.55 -20.19 -20.96
CA TYR A 233 -23.48 -19.35 -20.42
C TYR A 233 -23.65 -19.01 -18.93
N TYR A 234 -24.88 -18.83 -18.45
CA TYR A 234 -25.12 -18.62 -17.02
C TYR A 234 -25.08 -19.93 -16.19
N GLU A 235 -25.35 -21.08 -16.80
CA GLU A 235 -25.35 -22.38 -16.10
C GLU A 235 -23.93 -22.83 -15.71
N THR A 236 -22.90 -22.35 -16.40
CA THR A 236 -21.57 -22.99 -16.36
C THR A 236 -20.47 -22.21 -15.62
N CYS A 237 -20.63 -20.91 -15.32
CA CYS A 237 -19.45 -20.06 -15.08
C CYS A 237 -19.35 -19.37 -13.70
N LEU A 238 -20.41 -19.41 -12.87
CA LEU A 238 -20.45 -18.68 -11.58
C LEU A 238 -21.02 -19.49 -10.42
N LYS A 239 -21.53 -20.68 -10.68
CA LYS A 239 -22.75 -21.11 -10.01
C LYS A 239 -22.59 -21.82 -8.68
N ASP A 240 -21.52 -22.59 -8.48
CA ASP A 240 -21.43 -23.38 -7.26
C ASP A 240 -20.29 -22.92 -6.34
N GLU A 241 -19.10 -22.61 -6.87
CA GLU A 241 -17.94 -22.36 -6.00
C GLU A 241 -18.00 -20.99 -5.28
N VAL A 242 -18.30 -19.89 -5.99
CA VAL A 242 -18.35 -18.54 -5.40
C VAL A 242 -19.56 -18.42 -4.49
N TYR A 243 -20.69 -18.90 -4.98
CA TYR A 243 -21.97 -18.85 -4.29
C TYR A 243 -21.98 -19.74 -3.05
N ASP A 244 -21.59 -21.02 -3.14
CA ASP A 244 -21.54 -21.85 -1.94
C ASP A 244 -20.46 -21.37 -0.97
N PHE A 245 -19.33 -20.86 -1.46
CA PHE A 245 -18.32 -20.26 -0.59
C PHE A 245 -18.89 -19.06 0.18
N ILE A 246 -19.44 -18.07 -0.53
CA ILE A 246 -19.99 -16.83 0.03
C ILE A 246 -21.22 -17.12 0.93
N LYS A 247 -22.13 -17.99 0.50
CA LYS A 247 -23.34 -18.41 1.22
C LYS A 247 -23.02 -19.25 2.46
N TYR A 248 -22.11 -20.23 2.35
CA TYR A 248 -21.64 -21.00 3.51
C TYR A 248 -21.02 -20.09 4.59
N ARG A 249 -20.33 -19.00 4.18
CA ARG A 249 -19.75 -18.02 5.12
C ARG A 249 -20.75 -17.05 5.71
N SER A 250 -21.64 -16.52 4.88
CA SER A 250 -22.82 -15.75 5.32
C SER A 250 -23.55 -16.50 6.42
N ASP A 251 -23.94 -17.74 6.13
CA ASP A 251 -24.63 -18.60 7.07
C ASP A 251 -23.82 -18.83 8.34
N ARG A 252 -22.51 -19.04 8.26
CA ARG A 252 -21.65 -19.21 9.44
C ARG A 252 -21.61 -17.94 10.31
N PHE A 253 -21.47 -16.76 9.70
CA PHE A 253 -21.41 -15.49 10.42
C PHE A 253 -22.74 -15.18 11.11
N PHE A 254 -23.87 -15.41 10.44
CA PHE A 254 -25.20 -15.22 11.03
C PHE A 254 -25.61 -16.33 12.02
N ARG A 255 -25.15 -17.58 11.83
CA ARG A 255 -25.45 -18.73 12.72
C ARG A 255 -24.74 -18.68 14.06
N LYS A 256 -23.74 -17.82 14.27
CA LYS A 256 -23.27 -17.54 15.65
C LYS A 256 -24.38 -16.98 16.55
N LYS A 257 -25.51 -16.53 16.00
CA LYS A 257 -26.75 -16.24 16.74
C LYS A 257 -27.80 -17.35 16.73
N ARG A 258 -27.74 -18.35 15.84
CA ARG A 258 -28.71 -19.47 15.76
C ARG A 258 -28.04 -20.73 15.20
N GLY A 259 -27.87 -21.75 16.04
CA GLY A 259 -27.12 -22.96 15.71
C GLY A 259 -27.73 -23.82 14.61
N SER A 260 -26.89 -24.36 13.72
CA SER A 260 -27.09 -25.65 13.03
C SER A 260 -25.99 -25.97 12.00
N ASN A 261 -25.77 -27.27 11.80
CA ASN A 261 -24.71 -27.93 11.03
C ASN A 261 -24.92 -27.86 9.50
N PHE A 262 -23.90 -27.44 8.75
CA PHE A 262 -23.83 -27.63 7.28
C PHE A 262 -22.44 -28.16 6.87
N LYS A 263 -22.43 -29.06 5.87
CA LYS A 263 -21.20 -29.66 5.30
C LYS A 263 -20.50 -28.69 4.34
N LYS A 264 -19.16 -28.72 4.32
CA LYS A 264 -18.30 -27.88 3.49
C LYS A 264 -18.28 -28.41 2.03
N PRO A 265 -18.39 -27.58 0.98
CA PRO A 265 -18.26 -28.02 -0.40
C PRO A 265 -16.82 -28.42 -0.77
N ASN A 266 -16.67 -29.32 -1.75
CA ASN A 266 -15.42 -29.66 -2.44
C ASN A 266 -15.34 -28.88 -3.77
N PHE A 267 -14.15 -28.41 -4.14
CA PHE A 267 -13.91 -27.41 -5.21
C PHE A 267 -13.05 -28.01 -6.32
N GLU A 268 -13.47 -27.90 -7.58
CA GLU A 268 -12.72 -28.15 -8.83
C GLU A 268 -13.64 -27.92 -10.06
N ASN A 269 -13.65 -26.72 -10.67
CA ASN A 269 -13.20 -26.44 -12.06
C ASN A 269 -13.73 -25.13 -12.70
N ASP A 270 -12.99 -24.75 -13.76
CA ASP A 270 -12.86 -23.49 -14.48
C ASP A 270 -13.90 -23.16 -15.59
N PHE A 271 -13.83 -21.88 -16.04
CA PHE A 271 -14.14 -21.26 -17.36
C PHE A 271 -15.32 -20.24 -17.45
N TYR A 272 -15.07 -19.13 -18.19
CA TYR A 272 -15.92 -18.00 -18.64
C TYR A 272 -16.12 -16.76 -17.72
N THR A 273 -15.17 -15.84 -17.86
CA THR A 273 -14.64 -15.06 -16.74
C THR A 273 -14.64 -13.53 -16.92
N LYS A 274 -15.47 -12.83 -17.73
CA LYS A 274 -15.16 -11.38 -17.95
C LYS A 274 -16.22 -10.28 -17.82
N PHE A 275 -17.55 -10.46 -17.94
CA PHE A 275 -18.51 -9.34 -17.61
C PHE A 275 -18.92 -9.31 -16.16
N HIS A 276 -19.36 -10.46 -15.65
CA HIS A 276 -19.71 -10.64 -14.25
C HIS A 276 -18.49 -10.52 -13.34
N HIS A 277 -17.30 -10.71 -13.89
CA HIS A 277 -16.03 -10.57 -13.22
C HIS A 277 -15.83 -9.21 -12.54
N GLU A 278 -16.12 -8.09 -13.21
CA GLU A 278 -15.92 -6.76 -12.61
C GLU A 278 -16.88 -6.50 -11.43
N LYS A 279 -18.15 -6.92 -11.55
CA LYS A 279 -19.14 -6.77 -10.47
C LYS A 279 -18.88 -7.75 -9.32
N THR A 280 -18.56 -9.00 -9.62
CA THR A 280 -18.17 -10.01 -8.62
C THR A 280 -16.90 -9.61 -7.90
N LEU A 281 -15.91 -9.06 -8.60
CA LEU A 281 -14.74 -8.46 -7.97
C LEU A 281 -15.16 -7.31 -7.06
N LEU A 282 -15.89 -6.31 -7.55
CA LEU A 282 -16.30 -5.16 -6.71
C LEU A 282 -17.00 -5.60 -5.42
N LEU A 283 -17.88 -6.61 -5.50
CA LEU A 283 -18.56 -7.21 -4.35
C LEU A 283 -17.59 -7.94 -3.40
N LEU A 284 -16.65 -8.73 -3.93
CA LEU A 284 -15.60 -9.39 -3.15
C LEU A 284 -14.70 -8.38 -2.46
N GLU A 285 -14.36 -7.29 -3.14
CA GLU A 285 -13.53 -6.21 -2.61
C GLU A 285 -14.25 -5.48 -1.47
N ASP A 286 -15.51 -5.09 -1.66
CA ASP A 286 -16.34 -4.48 -0.61
C ASP A 286 -16.51 -5.42 0.59
N THR A 287 -16.60 -6.73 0.34
CA THR A 287 -16.65 -7.76 1.39
C THR A 287 -15.33 -7.83 2.17
N ILE A 288 -14.18 -7.91 1.47
CA ILE A 288 -12.84 -7.91 2.08
C ILE A 288 -12.64 -6.63 2.90
N TYR A 289 -12.97 -5.47 2.33
CA TYR A 289 -12.87 -4.19 3.05
C TYR A 289 -13.79 -4.15 4.27
N SER A 290 -15.04 -4.63 4.16
CA SER A 290 -15.95 -4.68 5.30
C SER A 290 -15.42 -5.56 6.42
N TYR A 291 -14.92 -6.77 6.11
CA TYR A 291 -14.25 -7.62 7.10
C TYR A 291 -12.97 -6.97 7.66
N TYR A 292 -12.18 -6.29 6.84
CA TYR A 292 -10.97 -5.61 7.26
C TYR A 292 -11.25 -4.51 8.28
N TYR A 293 -12.20 -3.63 7.99
CA TYR A 293 -12.55 -2.54 8.92
C TYR A 293 -13.29 -3.04 10.15
N LEU A 294 -14.14 -4.07 10.00
CA LEU A 294 -14.75 -4.76 11.13
C LEU A 294 -13.67 -5.34 12.05
N ALA A 295 -12.65 -6.00 11.50
CA ALA A 295 -11.51 -6.50 12.27
C ALA A 295 -10.79 -5.36 13.00
N LYS A 296 -10.48 -4.25 12.32
CA LYS A 296 -9.84 -3.08 12.95
C LYS A 296 -10.65 -2.46 14.09
N CYS A 297 -11.97 -2.31 13.93
CA CYS A 297 -12.85 -1.84 15.00
C CYS A 297 -12.75 -2.75 16.23
N ASN A 298 -12.77 -4.06 16.03
CA ASN A 298 -12.74 -5.04 17.13
C ASN A 298 -11.34 -5.20 17.76
N ILE A 299 -10.25 -5.04 17.00
CA ILE A 299 -8.88 -4.96 17.55
C ILE A 299 -8.77 -3.77 18.51
N ARG A 300 -9.28 -2.60 18.11
CA ARG A 300 -9.26 -1.39 18.94
C ARG A 300 -10.09 -1.52 20.21
N SER A 301 -11.20 -2.26 20.17
CA SER A 301 -12.05 -2.51 21.33
C SER A 301 -11.64 -3.74 22.15
N SER A 302 -10.42 -4.26 21.95
CA SER A 302 -9.90 -5.48 22.60
C SER A 302 -10.73 -6.76 22.38
N ASN A 303 -11.65 -6.78 21.40
CA ASN A 303 -12.46 -7.95 21.05
C ASN A 303 -11.77 -8.78 19.97
N SER A 304 -10.70 -9.45 20.38
CA SER A 304 -9.78 -10.15 19.49
C SER A 304 -10.38 -11.37 18.77
N ILE A 305 -11.46 -11.96 19.29
CA ILE A 305 -12.14 -13.11 18.66
C ILE A 305 -12.83 -12.72 17.35
N ILE A 306 -13.60 -11.63 17.33
CA ILE A 306 -14.31 -11.20 16.10
C ILE A 306 -13.30 -10.76 15.05
N ALA A 307 -12.23 -10.08 15.46
CA ALA A 307 -11.14 -9.71 14.56
C ALA A 307 -10.51 -10.95 13.91
N PHE A 308 -10.19 -11.98 14.71
CA PHE A 308 -9.67 -13.24 14.20
C PHE A 308 -10.59 -13.90 13.17
N GLU A 309 -11.91 -13.92 13.43
CA GLU A 309 -12.87 -14.50 12.48
C GLU A 309 -12.90 -13.74 11.16
N CYS A 310 -12.93 -12.41 11.21
CA CYS A 310 -12.87 -11.57 10.02
C CYS A 310 -11.61 -11.84 9.19
N VAL A 311 -10.46 -12.02 9.85
CA VAL A 311 -9.20 -12.36 9.15
C VAL A 311 -9.26 -13.75 8.54
N ASN A 312 -9.82 -14.73 9.24
CA ASN A 312 -10.02 -16.06 8.68
C ASN A 312 -11.00 -16.04 7.49
N GLU A 313 -12.00 -15.16 7.49
CA GLU A 313 -12.89 -14.97 6.33
C GLU A 313 -12.14 -14.37 5.14
N ILE A 314 -11.35 -13.32 5.36
CA ILE A 314 -10.51 -12.72 4.32
C ILE A 314 -9.53 -13.74 3.72
N LEU A 315 -8.81 -14.51 4.56
CA LEU A 315 -7.89 -15.54 4.09
C LEU A 315 -8.58 -16.61 3.25
N GLU A 316 -9.81 -16.95 3.57
CA GLU A 316 -10.57 -17.95 2.82
C GLU A 316 -11.02 -17.37 1.47
N ILE A 317 -11.39 -16.09 1.42
CA ILE A 317 -11.69 -15.41 0.15
C ILE A 317 -10.44 -15.42 -0.72
N ILE A 318 -9.29 -15.01 -0.19
CA ILE A 318 -8.04 -14.85 -0.96
C ILE A 318 -7.47 -16.19 -1.42
N ASN A 319 -7.51 -17.22 -0.56
CA ASN A 319 -7.01 -18.54 -0.92
C ASN A 319 -7.99 -19.37 -1.77
N SER A 320 -9.19 -18.85 -2.06
CA SER A 320 -10.13 -19.54 -2.94
C SER A 320 -9.60 -19.57 -4.38
N ASN A 321 -9.84 -20.67 -5.09
CA ASN A 321 -9.51 -20.80 -6.52
C ASN A 321 -10.11 -19.65 -7.33
N ILE A 322 -11.26 -19.16 -6.90
CA ILE A 322 -11.96 -17.99 -7.45
C ILE A 322 -11.08 -16.73 -7.39
N PHE A 323 -10.53 -16.38 -6.22
CA PHE A 323 -9.70 -15.18 -6.13
C PHE A 323 -8.42 -15.35 -6.98
N ASN A 324 -7.82 -16.53 -7.00
CA ASN A 324 -6.63 -16.82 -7.81
C ASN A 324 -6.91 -16.81 -9.33
N ASN A 325 -8.07 -17.31 -9.79
CA ASN A 325 -8.44 -17.41 -11.21
C ASN A 325 -9.04 -16.10 -11.74
N LEU A 326 -9.76 -15.35 -10.92
CA LEU A 326 -10.30 -14.04 -11.28
C LEU A 326 -9.20 -12.97 -11.29
N THR A 327 -8.21 -13.06 -10.40
CA THR A 327 -7.22 -12.00 -10.24
C THR A 327 -5.90 -12.38 -10.92
N GLN A 328 -5.80 -12.15 -12.23
CA GLN A 328 -4.48 -12.04 -12.87
C GLN A 328 -3.71 -10.92 -12.16
N THR A 329 -2.86 -11.32 -11.21
CA THR A 329 -1.88 -10.58 -10.39
C THR A 329 -2.35 -9.30 -9.69
N LYS A 330 -2.96 -8.32 -10.39
CA LYS A 330 -3.23 -6.94 -9.93
C LYS A 330 -4.06 -6.82 -8.64
N HIS A 331 -5.13 -7.60 -8.45
CA HIS A 331 -5.94 -7.46 -7.23
C HIS A 331 -5.28 -8.10 -6.00
N PHE A 332 -4.57 -9.22 -6.15
CA PHE A 332 -3.76 -9.74 -5.04
C PHE A 332 -2.74 -8.68 -4.59
N GLN A 333 -2.08 -7.95 -5.51
CA GLN A 333 -1.18 -6.84 -5.15
C GLN A 333 -1.90 -5.71 -4.37
N ILE A 334 -3.18 -5.48 -4.67
CA ILE A 334 -3.99 -4.45 -4.01
C ILE A 334 -4.40 -4.87 -2.59
N PHE A 335 -4.84 -6.12 -2.40
CA PHE A 335 -5.43 -6.59 -1.13
C PHE A 335 -4.42 -7.21 -0.18
N SER A 336 -3.36 -7.82 -0.69
CA SER A 336 -2.39 -8.51 0.13
C SER A 336 -1.71 -7.61 1.18
N PRO A 337 -1.43 -6.31 0.92
CA PRO A 337 -0.94 -5.40 1.96
C PRO A 337 -1.96 -5.17 3.09
N LEU A 338 -3.26 -5.12 2.79
CA LEU A 338 -4.32 -4.93 3.80
C LEU A 338 -4.43 -6.12 4.73
N VAL A 339 -4.31 -7.33 4.16
CA VAL A 339 -4.36 -8.58 4.90
C VAL A 339 -3.14 -8.70 5.81
N LYS A 340 -1.96 -8.35 5.30
CA LYS A 340 -0.74 -8.21 6.11
C LYS A 340 -0.94 -7.23 7.26
N ASP A 341 -1.47 -6.03 7.01
CA ASP A 341 -1.70 -5.01 8.05
C ASP A 341 -2.63 -5.54 9.16
N LEU A 342 -3.58 -6.43 8.86
CA LEU A 342 -4.33 -7.13 9.91
C LEU A 342 -3.46 -8.08 10.73
N PHE A 343 -2.62 -8.91 10.09
CA PHE A 343 -1.72 -9.83 10.79
C PHE A 343 -0.66 -9.14 11.64
N GLU A 344 -0.20 -7.94 11.26
CA GLU A 344 0.72 -7.13 12.06
C GLU A 344 0.05 -6.57 13.32
N ASN A 345 -1.25 -6.30 13.27
CA ASN A 345 -2.04 -5.78 14.40
C ASN A 345 -2.72 -6.89 15.22
N ILE A 346 -2.69 -8.14 14.76
CA ILE A 346 -3.13 -9.30 15.54
C ILE A 346 -1.90 -9.90 16.23
N SER A 347 -1.72 -9.52 17.49
CA SER A 347 -0.88 -10.31 18.39
C SER A 347 -1.62 -11.62 18.65
N ILE A 348 -1.10 -12.75 18.18
CA ILE A 348 -1.44 -14.03 18.81
C ILE A 348 -0.71 -14.03 20.14
N ASN A 349 -1.22 -13.24 21.05
CA ASN A 349 -0.88 -13.41 22.43
C ASN A 349 -1.43 -14.81 22.79
N LYS A 350 -0.68 -15.62 23.54
CA LYS A 350 -1.19 -16.90 24.07
C LYS A 350 -2.56 -16.73 24.74
N SER A 351 -2.92 -15.51 25.12
CA SER A 351 -4.26 -15.11 25.56
C SER A 351 -5.36 -15.16 24.49
N LEU A 352 -5.15 -14.97 23.18
CA LEU A 352 -6.20 -15.18 22.17
C LEU A 352 -6.56 -16.67 22.07
N LEU A 353 -5.54 -17.52 22.09
CA LEU A 353 -5.67 -18.97 22.20
C LEU A 353 -6.38 -19.34 23.50
N GLY A 354 -5.95 -18.75 24.62
CA GLY A 354 -6.56 -18.90 25.94
C GLY A 354 -8.01 -18.41 26.02
N LEU A 355 -8.36 -17.31 25.35
CA LEU A 355 -9.71 -16.72 25.31
C LEU A 355 -10.66 -17.53 24.40
N ILE A 356 -10.15 -18.07 23.30
CA ILE A 356 -10.90 -19.01 22.46
C ILE A 356 -11.11 -20.32 23.24
N ILE A 357 -10.08 -20.84 23.91
CA ILE A 357 -10.20 -22.05 24.73
C ILE A 357 -11.18 -21.84 25.90
N SER A 358 -11.06 -20.74 26.66
CA SER A 358 -11.89 -20.44 27.84
C SER A 358 -13.35 -20.17 27.50
N LYS A 359 -13.66 -19.72 26.29
CA LYS A 359 -15.06 -19.49 25.86
C LYS A 359 -15.79 -20.80 25.53
N TYR A 360 -15.05 -21.88 25.25
CA TYR A 360 -15.62 -23.11 24.70
C TYR A 360 -15.29 -24.38 25.52
N ASP A 361 -14.70 -24.20 26.71
CA ASP A 361 -14.35 -25.03 27.90
C ASP A 361 -14.75 -26.52 28.02
N THR A 362 -15.05 -27.23 26.92
CA THR A 362 -15.29 -28.67 26.93
C THR A 362 -14.14 -29.42 26.24
N PRO A 363 -13.70 -30.57 26.77
CA PRO A 363 -12.60 -31.36 26.19
C PRO A 363 -12.83 -31.75 24.71
N LEU A 364 -14.09 -32.03 24.35
CA LEU A 364 -14.50 -32.39 22.97
C LEU A 364 -14.34 -31.21 21.98
N ASN A 365 -14.35 -29.98 22.47
CA ASN A 365 -14.12 -28.78 21.66
C ASN A 365 -12.63 -28.47 21.50
N LEU A 366 -11.78 -28.83 22.47
CA LEU A 366 -10.34 -28.54 22.44
C LEU A 366 -9.65 -29.14 21.20
N ASP A 367 -9.97 -30.38 20.83
CA ASP A 367 -9.41 -31.03 19.64
C ASP A 367 -9.94 -30.42 18.32
N LYS A 368 -11.22 -30.03 18.30
CA LYS A 368 -11.79 -29.27 17.17
C LYS A 368 -11.14 -27.89 17.03
N HIS A 369 -10.79 -27.25 18.13
CA HIS A 369 -10.11 -25.96 18.15
C HIS A 369 -8.66 -26.07 17.69
N LYS A 370 -7.91 -27.07 18.18
CA LYS A 370 -6.55 -27.38 17.67
C LYS A 370 -6.58 -27.60 16.15
N LYS A 371 -7.57 -28.35 15.65
CA LYS A 371 -7.78 -28.53 14.21
C LYS A 371 -8.07 -27.20 13.50
N TYR A 372 -8.88 -26.32 14.07
CA TYR A 372 -9.19 -25.01 13.50
C TYR A 372 -7.98 -24.08 13.48
N ILE A 373 -7.19 -24.06 14.54
CA ILE A 373 -5.91 -23.32 14.64
C ILE A 373 -4.94 -23.83 13.57
N ASN A 374 -4.74 -25.14 13.47
CA ASN A 374 -3.86 -25.71 12.44
C ASN A 374 -4.32 -25.35 11.01
N ILE A 375 -5.63 -25.31 10.75
CA ILE A 375 -6.17 -24.86 9.46
C ILE A 375 -5.89 -23.37 9.21
N PHE A 376 -6.07 -22.52 10.23
CA PHE A 376 -5.75 -21.10 10.14
C PHE A 376 -4.27 -20.88 9.90
N GLU A 377 -3.39 -21.53 10.66
CA GLU A 377 -1.93 -21.46 10.50
C GLU A 377 -1.51 -21.91 9.10
N LYS A 378 -2.10 -23.00 8.57
CA LYS A 378 -1.84 -23.42 7.18
C LYS A 378 -2.20 -22.34 6.16
N LYS A 379 -3.37 -21.71 6.29
CA LYS A 379 -3.78 -20.63 5.38
C LYS A 379 -2.95 -19.38 5.53
N PHE A 380 -2.59 -19.02 6.76
CA PHE A 380 -1.69 -17.91 7.05
C PHE A 380 -0.34 -18.16 6.38
N ASN A 381 0.26 -19.34 6.57
CA ASN A 381 1.53 -19.70 5.96
C ASN A 381 1.44 -19.68 4.42
N SER A 382 0.38 -20.22 3.84
CA SER A 382 0.12 -20.17 2.40
C SER A 382 0.06 -18.73 1.87
N PHE A 383 -0.70 -17.87 2.54
CA PHE A 383 -0.83 -16.47 2.18
C PHE A 383 0.49 -15.70 2.35
N PHE A 384 1.20 -15.95 3.45
CA PHE A 384 2.51 -15.36 3.74
C PHE A 384 3.51 -15.71 2.64
N ASP A 385 3.60 -16.99 2.26
CA ASP A 385 4.50 -17.45 1.21
C ASP A 385 4.10 -16.86 -0.16
N GLN A 386 2.80 -16.77 -0.48
CA GLN A 386 2.32 -16.13 -1.71
C GLN A 386 2.66 -14.63 -1.76
N TYR A 387 2.49 -13.93 -0.64
CA TYR A 387 2.81 -12.49 -0.53
C TYR A 387 4.30 -12.21 -0.76
N TYR A 388 5.20 -12.96 -0.11
CA TYR A 388 6.63 -12.75 -0.32
C TYR A 388 7.12 -13.27 -1.67
N LYS A 389 6.48 -14.28 -2.25
CA LYS A 389 6.74 -14.69 -3.65
C LYS A 389 6.44 -13.55 -4.62
N GLN A 390 5.34 -12.84 -4.43
CA GLN A 390 5.02 -11.65 -5.24
C GLN A 390 6.10 -10.57 -5.06
N LYS A 391 6.51 -10.26 -3.82
CA LYS A 391 7.57 -9.29 -3.56
C LYS A 391 8.90 -9.68 -4.21
N SER A 392 9.27 -10.95 -4.16
CA SER A 392 10.47 -11.46 -4.84
C SER A 392 10.40 -11.20 -6.35
N ASN A 393 9.26 -11.45 -6.99
CA ASN A 393 9.07 -11.18 -8.42
C ASN A 393 9.18 -9.68 -8.77
N GLU A 394 8.66 -8.80 -7.91
CA GLU A 394 8.80 -7.34 -8.07
C GLU A 394 10.26 -6.89 -7.97
N ILE A 395 11.00 -7.46 -7.00
CA ILE A 395 12.44 -7.18 -6.85
C ILE A 395 13.21 -7.68 -8.07
N ILE A 396 12.95 -8.90 -8.55
CA ILE A 396 13.57 -9.42 -9.76
C ILE A 396 13.32 -8.48 -10.95
N SER A 397 12.07 -8.07 -11.15
CA SER A 397 11.69 -7.13 -12.21
C SER A 397 12.43 -5.79 -12.08
N PHE A 398 12.57 -5.27 -10.86
CA PHE A 398 13.32 -4.04 -10.58
C PHE A 398 14.82 -4.20 -10.92
N LEU A 399 15.45 -5.28 -10.47
CA LEU A 399 16.88 -5.53 -10.68
C LEU A 399 17.19 -5.77 -12.18
N GLN A 400 16.30 -6.46 -12.91
CA GLN A 400 16.40 -6.64 -14.37
C GLN A 400 16.40 -5.29 -15.11
N ASN A 401 15.51 -4.38 -14.72
CA ASN A 401 15.47 -3.03 -15.29
C ASN A 401 16.74 -2.20 -15.00
N LYS A 402 17.48 -2.53 -13.94
CA LYS A 402 18.75 -1.86 -13.55
C LYS A 402 20.01 -2.50 -14.17
N SER A 403 19.87 -3.41 -15.13
CA SER A 403 21.01 -4.09 -15.79
C SER A 403 21.94 -4.83 -14.82
N ILE A 404 21.38 -5.37 -13.72
CA ILE A 404 22.04 -6.46 -13.01
C ILE A 404 21.91 -7.69 -13.91
N ASP A 405 23.02 -8.36 -14.20
CA ASP A 405 23.02 -9.46 -15.17
C ASP A 405 22.40 -10.71 -14.54
N ILE A 406 21.09 -10.87 -14.74
CA ILE A 406 20.26 -11.89 -14.08
C ILE A 406 20.14 -13.16 -14.96
N LYS A 407 20.56 -13.09 -16.23
CA LYS A 407 20.27 -14.12 -17.25
C LYS A 407 20.83 -15.51 -16.92
N ASN A 408 21.83 -15.59 -16.04
CA ASN A 408 22.46 -16.85 -15.60
C ASN A 408 22.26 -17.15 -14.09
N LEU A 409 21.48 -16.35 -13.36
CA LEU A 409 21.43 -16.39 -11.88
C LEU A 409 20.09 -16.87 -11.31
N GLU A 410 18.99 -16.80 -12.06
CA GLU A 410 17.65 -17.18 -11.56
C GLU A 410 17.55 -18.67 -11.14
N SER A 411 18.49 -19.50 -11.56
CA SER A 411 18.52 -20.94 -11.25
C SER A 411 19.41 -21.32 -10.06
N SER A 412 20.20 -20.40 -9.47
CA SER A 412 21.07 -20.74 -8.34
C SER A 412 20.39 -20.51 -6.98
N ASP A 413 20.54 -21.46 -6.06
CA ASP A 413 19.91 -21.39 -4.74
C ASP A 413 20.37 -20.16 -3.93
N ASN A 414 21.65 -19.81 -4.03
CA ASN A 414 22.23 -18.64 -3.36
C ASN A 414 21.62 -17.30 -3.85
N TRP A 415 21.31 -17.19 -5.15
CA TRP A 415 20.60 -16.06 -5.72
C TRP A 415 19.17 -15.98 -5.17
N ASN A 416 18.47 -17.11 -5.14
CA ASN A 416 17.11 -17.18 -4.60
C ASN A 416 17.06 -16.79 -3.11
N TYR A 417 18.07 -17.18 -2.31
CA TYR A 417 18.18 -16.75 -0.92
C TYR A 417 18.40 -15.24 -0.80
N CYS A 418 19.26 -14.65 -1.66
CA CYS A 418 19.47 -13.21 -1.72
C CYS A 418 18.16 -12.45 -2.05
N ILE A 419 17.42 -12.89 -3.06
CA ILE A 419 16.13 -12.29 -3.44
C ILE A 419 15.10 -12.40 -2.30
N ASN A 420 15.05 -13.54 -1.61
CA ASN A 420 14.16 -13.70 -0.46
C ASN A 420 14.55 -12.78 0.70
N ILE A 421 15.85 -12.64 1.00
CA ILE A 421 16.33 -11.68 2.01
C ILE A 421 15.86 -10.27 1.67
N LEU A 422 16.05 -9.84 0.41
CA LEU A 422 15.54 -8.55 -0.06
C LEU A 422 14.02 -8.43 0.10
N SER A 423 13.26 -9.47 -0.25
CA SER A 423 11.79 -9.42 -0.17
C SER A 423 11.30 -9.28 1.27
N TYR A 424 11.98 -9.91 2.24
CA TYR A 424 11.71 -9.69 3.66
C TYR A 424 12.10 -8.27 4.10
N LEU A 425 13.23 -7.72 3.66
CA LEU A 425 13.65 -6.38 4.08
C LEU A 425 12.89 -5.24 3.38
N LYS A 426 12.29 -5.48 2.21
CA LYS A 426 11.55 -4.48 1.43
C LYS A 426 10.35 -3.94 2.23
N ILE A 427 10.26 -2.62 2.32
CA ILE A 427 9.20 -1.88 3.01
C ILE A 427 8.10 -1.53 2.01
N ASP A 428 6.84 -1.81 2.36
CA ASP A 428 5.68 -1.32 1.61
C ASP A 428 5.12 -0.05 2.25
N TYR A 429 4.33 0.70 1.49
CA TYR A 429 3.67 1.90 2.01
C TYR A 429 2.89 1.66 3.31
N LEU A 430 2.17 0.55 3.44
CA LEU A 430 1.41 0.25 4.65
C LEU A 430 2.30 0.01 5.88
N ASP A 431 3.57 -0.35 5.68
CA ASP A 431 4.53 -0.59 6.77
C ASP A 431 4.96 0.71 7.44
N ILE A 432 4.89 1.82 6.70
CA ILE A 432 5.26 3.17 7.14
C ILE A 432 4.06 4.14 7.13
N LEU A 433 2.84 3.64 6.93
CA LEU A 433 1.64 4.47 6.98
C LEU A 433 1.58 5.16 8.35
N ASN A 434 1.30 6.46 8.38
CA ASN A 434 1.33 7.32 9.56
C ASN A 434 2.63 7.28 10.39
N ILE A 435 3.71 6.69 9.88
CA ILE A 435 5.03 6.72 10.53
C ILE A 435 5.84 7.80 9.82
N PRO A 436 6.13 8.92 10.49
CA PRO A 436 6.98 9.93 9.90
C PRO A 436 8.40 9.37 9.75
N LEU A 437 9.02 9.64 8.61
CA LEU A 437 10.44 9.38 8.39
C LEU A 437 11.21 10.68 8.52
N ALA A 438 12.47 10.60 8.93
CA ALA A 438 13.39 11.72 9.01
C ALA A 438 14.71 11.44 8.31
N HIS A 439 15.32 12.51 7.82
CA HIS A 439 16.71 12.54 7.38
C HIS A 439 17.45 13.66 8.12
N TYR A 440 18.57 13.32 8.76
CA TYR A 440 19.40 14.29 9.47
C TYR A 440 20.54 14.76 8.58
N THR A 441 20.79 16.06 8.58
CA THR A 441 21.82 16.67 7.75
C THR A 441 22.37 17.94 8.40
N SER A 442 23.49 18.47 7.88
CA SER A 442 24.03 19.75 8.36
C SER A 442 23.15 20.92 7.93
N SER A 443 23.23 22.05 8.63
CA SER A 443 22.43 23.23 8.27
C SER A 443 22.83 23.81 6.92
N LYS A 444 24.11 23.67 6.53
CA LYS A 444 24.65 24.06 5.22
C LYS A 444 24.06 23.22 4.10
N VAL A 445 24.06 21.89 4.26
CA VAL A 445 23.45 20.99 3.26
C VAL A 445 21.95 21.26 3.15
N CYS A 446 21.25 21.43 4.27
CA CYS A 446 19.85 21.82 4.25
C CYS A 446 19.62 23.14 3.49
N SER A 447 20.44 24.15 3.75
CA SER A 447 20.35 25.44 3.07
C SER A 447 20.60 25.33 1.57
N ILE A 448 21.53 24.46 1.13
CA ILE A 448 21.77 24.18 -0.29
C ILE A 448 20.56 23.48 -0.92
N LEU A 449 20.02 22.45 -0.27
CA LEU A 449 18.86 21.68 -0.77
C LEU A 449 17.62 22.56 -1.04
N PHE A 450 17.46 23.63 -0.26
CA PHE A 450 16.37 24.60 -0.42
C PHE A 450 16.82 25.94 -1.05
N ASP A 451 18.04 25.99 -1.59
CA ASP A 451 18.58 27.14 -2.33
C ASP A 451 18.64 28.44 -1.48
N LEU A 452 18.89 28.36 -0.17
CA LEU A 452 18.79 29.52 0.75
C LEU A 452 20.05 30.42 0.80
N GLU A 453 21.20 29.95 0.32
CA GLU A 453 22.51 30.62 0.48
C GLU A 453 23.03 31.33 -0.79
N LYS A 454 22.15 31.86 -1.65
CA LYS A 454 22.53 32.49 -2.94
C LYS A 454 23.52 33.68 -2.88
N GLU A 455 23.81 34.25 -1.71
CA GLU A 455 24.52 35.54 -1.58
C GLU A 455 26.00 35.47 -1.16
N ASN A 456 26.51 34.36 -0.60
CA ASN A 456 27.85 34.33 0.02
C ASN A 456 28.92 33.52 -0.75
N TYR A 457 28.60 32.96 -1.92
CA TYR A 457 29.55 32.19 -2.71
C TYR A 457 30.25 33.09 -3.74
N HIS A 458 31.27 33.83 -3.30
CA HIS A 458 32.17 34.59 -4.17
C HIS A 458 33.15 33.67 -4.89
N THR A 459 32.69 32.85 -5.82
CA THR A 459 33.57 32.19 -6.81
C THR A 459 32.88 32.14 -8.18
N ASN A 460 33.61 32.59 -9.21
CA ASN A 460 33.19 32.61 -10.60
C ASN A 460 33.45 31.25 -11.26
N SER A 461 32.43 30.43 -11.53
CA SER A 461 32.59 29.26 -12.39
C SER A 461 31.26 28.60 -12.76
N LYS A 462 31.28 27.82 -13.86
CA LYS A 462 30.18 26.96 -14.34
C LYS A 462 29.62 26.02 -13.25
N ASP A 463 30.40 25.77 -12.21
CA ASP A 463 30.11 25.03 -10.98
C ASP A 463 28.83 25.53 -10.28
N LYS A 464 28.50 26.82 -10.47
CA LYS A 464 27.26 27.47 -9.98
C LYS A 464 26.00 26.83 -10.58
N LYS A 465 26.02 26.32 -11.82
CA LYS A 465 24.81 25.77 -12.44
C LYS A 465 24.50 24.38 -11.94
N GLU A 466 25.49 23.52 -11.70
CA GLU A 466 25.25 22.10 -11.40
C GLU A 466 24.89 21.82 -9.93
N ILE A 467 25.49 22.53 -8.97
CA ILE A 467 25.15 22.43 -7.54
C ILE A 467 23.74 22.99 -7.27
N LEU A 468 23.35 24.06 -7.97
CA LEU A 468 22.05 24.72 -7.83
C LEU A 468 20.96 24.16 -8.75
N SER A 469 21.30 23.44 -9.83
CA SER A 469 20.30 22.89 -10.76
C SER A 469 19.61 21.63 -10.23
N ASN A 470 20.26 20.85 -9.38
CA ASN A 470 19.74 19.58 -8.89
C ASN A 470 19.44 19.65 -7.39
N ASN A 471 18.40 20.42 -7.03
CA ASN A 471 17.74 20.39 -5.73
C ASN A 471 17.08 19.02 -5.52
N ASN A 472 17.88 17.97 -5.36
CA ASN A 472 17.51 16.59 -5.12
C ASN A 472 18.29 16.07 -3.91
N LEU A 473 17.69 15.15 -3.16
CA LEU A 473 18.43 14.37 -2.18
C LEU A 473 19.44 13.47 -2.89
N ARG A 474 20.46 13.01 -2.17
CA ARG A 474 21.57 12.25 -2.77
C ARG A 474 21.69 10.90 -2.07
N MET A 475 21.81 9.85 -2.88
CA MET A 475 22.35 8.56 -2.46
C MET A 475 23.86 8.63 -2.63
N TRP A 476 24.59 8.59 -1.52
CA TRP A 476 26.05 8.63 -1.57
C TRP A 476 26.59 7.23 -1.86
N THR A 477 27.77 7.19 -2.50
CA THR A 477 28.54 5.95 -2.64
C THR A 477 28.71 5.29 -1.27
N SER A 478 28.62 3.96 -1.22
CA SER A 478 28.89 3.16 -0.02
C SER A 478 30.37 3.14 0.37
N ASN A 479 31.26 3.71 -0.43
CA ASN A 479 32.67 3.86 -0.06
C ASN A 479 32.81 4.96 1.01
N TYR A 480 33.59 4.68 2.06
CA TYR A 480 33.89 5.62 3.15
C TYR A 480 32.67 5.96 4.02
N MET A 481 31.98 4.93 4.50
CA MET A 481 30.93 5.06 5.51
C MET A 481 31.47 5.46 6.88
N ASN A 482 30.61 6.05 7.70
CA ASN A 482 30.95 6.42 9.07
C ASN A 482 31.13 5.19 9.97
N ASP A 483 30.41 4.09 9.70
CA ASP A 483 30.61 2.80 10.34
C ASP A 483 31.63 1.97 9.52
N PRO A 484 32.83 1.70 10.04
CA PRO A 484 33.83 0.90 9.34
C PRO A 484 33.44 -0.56 9.09
N MET A 485 32.45 -1.08 9.84
CA MET A 485 31.92 -2.43 9.68
C MET A 485 30.73 -2.48 8.71
N GLU A 486 30.30 -1.35 8.19
CA GLU A 486 29.17 -1.25 7.28
C GLU A 486 29.42 -2.05 6.01
N GLY A 487 28.50 -2.97 5.69
CA GLY A 487 28.70 -3.93 4.60
C GLY A 487 29.61 -5.12 4.93
N LYS A 488 30.42 -5.10 6.01
CA LYS A 488 31.29 -6.23 6.39
C LYS A 488 30.56 -7.30 7.20
N ASN A 489 29.56 -6.91 8.00
CA ASN A 489 28.82 -7.83 8.88
C ASN A 489 28.21 -9.03 8.13
N LEU A 490 27.55 -8.79 6.99
CA LEU A 490 26.95 -9.88 6.21
C LEU A 490 28.00 -10.81 5.59
N LEU A 491 29.10 -10.24 5.08
CA LEU A 491 30.20 -11.02 4.50
C LEU A 491 30.81 -11.97 5.53
N GLU A 492 30.99 -11.48 6.75
CA GLU A 492 31.45 -12.30 7.87
C GLU A 492 30.47 -13.44 8.19
N VAL A 493 29.16 -13.17 8.20
CA VAL A 493 28.13 -14.20 8.43
C VAL A 493 28.21 -15.31 7.39
N ILE A 494 28.42 -14.99 6.12
CA ILE A 494 28.48 -15.97 5.01
C ILE A 494 29.87 -16.59 4.80
N GLY A 495 30.87 -16.25 5.63
CA GLY A 495 32.22 -16.81 5.57
C GLY A 495 33.13 -16.22 4.50
N HIS A 496 32.80 -15.04 3.98
CA HIS A 496 33.58 -14.29 2.97
C HIS A 496 34.20 -13.04 3.58
N GLN A 497 34.80 -13.17 4.77
CA GLN A 497 35.51 -12.05 5.38
C GLN A 497 36.58 -11.51 4.41
N ASP A 498 36.60 -10.20 4.21
CA ASP A 498 37.68 -9.50 3.52
C ASP A 498 38.97 -9.65 4.37
N LEU A 499 39.66 -10.78 4.22
CA LEU A 499 40.94 -11.10 4.88
C LEU A 499 42.14 -10.52 4.10
N GLU A 500 41.89 -9.87 2.96
CA GLU A 500 42.93 -9.18 2.21
C GLU A 500 43.54 -8.06 3.08
N LEU A 501 44.86 -7.92 3.03
CA LEU A 501 45.53 -6.72 3.55
C LEU A 501 44.80 -5.50 2.96
N ASP A 502 44.42 -4.52 3.78
CA ASP A 502 43.80 -3.22 3.41
C ASP A 502 44.56 -2.42 2.33
N ASN A 503 45.65 -2.98 1.79
CA ASN A 503 46.64 -2.35 0.95
C ASN A 503 46.34 -2.52 -0.56
N ILE A 504 45.51 -3.49 -0.99
CA ILE A 504 45.08 -3.64 -2.39
C ILE A 504 43.64 -4.20 -2.43
N ILE A 505 42.66 -3.36 -2.76
CA ILE A 505 41.27 -3.79 -2.99
C ILE A 505 40.96 -3.52 -4.48
N PRO A 506 40.53 -4.53 -5.26
CA PRO A 506 40.18 -4.33 -6.67
C PRO A 506 38.95 -3.42 -6.80
N PHE A 507 38.98 -2.49 -7.76
CA PHE A 507 37.84 -1.61 -8.03
C PHE A 507 36.69 -2.45 -8.61
N SER A 508 35.55 -2.50 -7.92
CA SER A 508 34.33 -3.10 -8.47
C SER A 508 33.84 -2.28 -9.66
N GLU A 509 33.27 -2.90 -10.70
CA GLU A 509 32.67 -2.15 -11.81
C GLU A 509 31.42 -1.37 -11.38
N LYS A 510 30.70 -1.90 -10.39
CA LYS A 510 29.48 -1.35 -9.83
C LYS A 510 29.67 -1.02 -8.36
N ASN A 511 28.93 -0.03 -7.88
CA ASN A 511 28.90 0.31 -6.46
C ASN A 511 27.48 0.54 -5.97
N ALA A 512 27.26 0.26 -4.69
CA ALA A 512 26.02 0.61 -4.02
C ALA A 512 26.00 2.11 -3.71
N PHE A 513 24.84 2.71 -3.94
CA PHE A 513 24.55 4.09 -3.56
C PHE A 513 23.30 4.07 -2.70
N PHE A 514 23.35 4.68 -1.52
CA PHE A 514 22.18 4.77 -0.67
C PHE A 514 22.08 6.05 0.14
N THR A 515 20.89 6.31 0.65
CA THR A 515 20.63 7.33 1.66
C THR A 515 19.88 6.71 2.82
N SER A 516 20.14 7.23 4.02
CA SER A 516 19.56 6.75 5.27
C SER A 516 18.42 7.64 5.71
N LEU A 517 17.29 7.02 6.01
CA LEU A 517 16.12 7.57 6.69
C LEU A 517 15.99 6.88 8.04
N THR A 518 15.27 7.52 8.97
CA THR A 518 14.98 6.95 10.30
C THR A 518 13.55 7.27 10.72
N THR A 519 12.96 6.42 11.56
CA THR A 519 11.67 6.73 12.22
C THR A 519 11.84 7.64 13.44
N ARG A 520 13.08 7.95 13.84
CA ARG A 520 13.40 8.80 14.99
C ARG A 520 13.35 10.28 14.66
N ILE A 521 12.21 10.91 14.94
CA ILE A 521 11.98 12.34 14.74
C ILE A 521 12.46 13.14 15.95
N ASN A 522 13.20 14.24 15.71
CA ASN A 522 13.71 15.12 16.76
C ASN A 522 14.47 14.34 17.87
N ASP A 523 15.41 13.50 17.46
CA ASP A 523 16.16 12.61 18.34
C ASP A 523 17.57 13.14 18.58
N LEU A 524 17.98 13.12 19.85
CA LEU A 524 19.25 13.70 20.26
C LEU A 524 20.44 12.91 19.68
N ASN A 525 20.40 11.59 19.69
CA ASN A 525 21.50 10.77 19.16
C ASN A 525 21.64 10.98 17.66
N GLN A 526 20.53 11.05 16.93
CA GLN A 526 20.55 11.36 15.50
C GLN A 526 21.13 12.75 15.20
N PHE A 527 20.76 13.77 15.98
CA PHE A 527 21.36 15.11 15.88
C PHE A 527 22.86 15.11 16.20
N ARG A 528 23.31 14.35 17.20
CA ARG A 528 24.73 14.29 17.59
C ARG A 528 25.60 13.62 16.52
N LEU A 529 25.09 12.55 15.93
CA LEU A 529 25.83 11.75 14.94
C LEU A 529 25.77 12.37 13.55
N TYR A 530 24.57 12.74 13.08
CA TYR A 530 24.31 13.07 11.68
C TYR A 530 23.85 14.52 11.46
N GLY A 531 23.24 15.14 12.49
CA GLY A 531 22.74 16.51 12.45
C GLY A 531 23.71 17.54 13.03
N LYS A 532 24.95 17.57 12.55
CA LYS A 532 25.98 18.53 13.01
C LYS A 532 26.66 19.27 11.86
N GLU A 533 27.13 20.47 12.16
CA GLU A 533 27.93 21.33 11.28
C GLU A 533 29.17 21.78 12.05
N ASP A 534 30.32 21.78 11.38
CA ASP A 534 31.62 22.15 11.96
C ASP A 534 31.95 21.42 13.28
N GLY A 535 31.51 20.16 13.40
CA GLY A 535 31.70 19.35 14.62
C GLY A 535 30.77 19.73 15.79
N VAL A 536 29.97 20.79 15.68
CA VAL A 536 29.04 21.22 16.73
C VAL A 536 27.82 20.30 16.73
N GLU A 537 27.73 19.42 17.72
CA GLU A 537 26.58 18.50 17.85
C GLU A 537 25.25 19.26 17.94
N SER A 538 24.19 18.68 17.38
CA SER A 538 22.83 19.26 17.38
C SER A 538 22.75 20.66 16.76
N SER A 539 23.60 20.98 15.79
CA SER A 539 23.54 22.24 15.03
C SER A 539 22.91 22.09 13.64
N GLY A 540 22.66 20.87 13.19
CA GLY A 540 22.08 20.56 11.89
C GLY A 540 20.56 20.65 11.86
N CYS A 541 19.98 19.95 10.88
CA CYS A 541 18.56 19.92 10.60
C CYS A 541 18.05 18.48 10.53
N CYS A 542 16.84 18.25 11.03
CA CYS A 542 16.06 17.05 10.82
C CYS A 542 14.97 17.36 9.78
N LEU A 543 15.06 16.75 8.60
CA LEU A 543 14.09 16.87 7.52
C LEU A 543 13.04 15.78 7.69
N VAL A 544 11.79 16.16 7.97
CA VAL A 544 10.71 15.22 8.27
C VAL A 544 9.81 15.06 7.05
N PHE A 545 9.55 13.80 6.70
CA PHE A 545 8.72 13.39 5.58
C PHE A 545 7.39 12.83 6.10
N ASN A 546 6.52 13.66 6.69
CA ASN A 546 5.23 13.14 7.18
C ASN A 546 4.36 12.66 6.01
N ASN A 547 4.51 13.24 4.81
CA ASN A 547 3.68 12.92 3.66
C ASN A 547 4.11 11.67 2.87
N LEU A 548 5.28 11.08 3.17
CA LEU A 548 5.63 9.76 2.63
C LEU A 548 4.72 8.66 3.21
N GLY A 549 4.27 8.87 4.46
CA GLY A 549 3.35 7.98 5.17
C GLY A 549 1.95 8.55 5.42
N ASN A 550 1.62 9.79 5.04
CA ASN A 550 0.37 10.42 5.48
C ASN A 550 -0.23 11.42 4.48
N LYS A 551 -1.52 11.25 4.16
CA LYS A 551 -2.58 12.23 4.51
C LYS A 551 -3.96 11.66 4.15
N ASN A 552 -4.64 11.16 5.19
CA ASN A 552 -6.09 11.23 5.41
C ASN A 552 -7.08 10.58 4.41
N ASN A 553 -6.67 9.78 3.42
CA ASN A 553 -7.62 9.07 2.55
C ASN A 553 -7.47 7.54 2.66
N TYR A 554 -7.77 6.97 3.83
CA TYR A 554 -8.07 5.53 3.95
C TYR A 554 -9.22 5.08 3.03
N PHE A 555 -9.94 6.04 2.42
CA PHE A 555 -10.92 5.81 1.37
C PHE A 555 -10.37 5.24 0.08
N ASN A 556 -9.09 5.49 -0.20
CA ASN A 556 -8.45 5.18 -1.47
C ASN A 556 -7.14 4.37 -1.27
N LEU A 557 -7.13 3.42 -0.32
CA LEU A 557 -5.99 2.49 -0.12
C LEU A 557 -5.60 1.77 -1.43
N LYS A 558 -6.58 1.58 -2.33
CA LYS A 558 -6.45 0.98 -3.65
C LYS A 558 -5.61 1.78 -4.65
N THR A 559 -5.77 3.11 -4.66
CA THR A 559 -5.02 4.01 -5.57
C THR A 559 -3.75 4.52 -4.90
N GLN A 560 -3.76 4.76 -3.59
CA GLN A 560 -2.59 5.22 -2.85
C GLN A 560 -1.45 4.20 -2.76
N SER A 561 -1.73 2.91 -2.58
CA SER A 561 -0.67 1.88 -2.59
C SER A 561 0.03 1.86 -3.94
N PHE A 562 -0.75 1.86 -5.02
CA PHE A 562 -0.25 1.87 -6.40
C PHE A 562 0.47 3.18 -6.77
N GLU A 563 -0.02 4.33 -6.32
CA GLU A 563 0.63 5.62 -6.57
C GLU A 563 1.92 5.80 -5.78
N ILE A 564 2.02 5.30 -4.55
CA ILE A 564 3.20 5.52 -3.70
C ILE A 564 4.35 4.59 -4.09
N GLU A 565 4.06 3.35 -4.48
CA GLU A 565 5.05 2.47 -5.11
C GLU A 565 5.59 3.06 -6.43
N ASN A 566 4.78 3.87 -7.13
CA ASN A 566 5.20 4.61 -8.33
C ASN A 566 5.84 6.00 -8.03
N LYS A 567 5.90 6.44 -6.76
CA LYS A 567 6.38 7.79 -6.40
C LYS A 567 7.88 7.86 -6.13
N LEU A 568 8.52 6.73 -5.81
CA LEU A 568 9.97 6.58 -5.68
C LEU A 568 10.46 5.58 -6.72
N ASN A 569 11.44 5.98 -7.53
CA ASN A 569 11.98 5.13 -8.60
C ASN A 569 12.86 3.99 -8.06
N ASP A 570 13.26 4.04 -6.79
CA ASP A 570 14.10 3.05 -6.12
C ASP A 570 13.42 2.59 -4.81
N PRO A 571 13.49 1.29 -4.46
CA PRO A 571 12.80 0.69 -3.31
C PRO A 571 13.33 1.17 -1.95
N LEU A 572 12.44 1.16 -0.94
CA LEU A 572 12.81 1.30 0.46
C LEU A 572 13.06 -0.07 1.11
N TYR A 573 14.11 -0.16 1.91
CA TYR A 573 14.45 -1.33 2.71
C TYR A 573 14.63 -0.99 4.17
N GLN A 574 14.20 -1.90 5.02
CA GLN A 574 14.51 -1.86 6.43
C GLN A 574 15.92 -2.41 6.65
N VAL A 575 16.72 -1.76 7.48
CA VAL A 575 18.02 -2.29 7.90
C VAL A 575 17.82 -3.37 8.97
N ALA A 576 18.44 -4.52 8.76
CA ALA A 576 18.55 -5.59 9.74
C ALA A 576 19.90 -5.51 10.47
N TYR A 577 19.99 -6.12 11.64
CA TYR A 577 21.17 -6.03 12.48
C TYR A 577 21.74 -7.41 12.78
N ILE A 578 23.04 -7.58 12.55
CA ILE A 578 23.80 -8.76 12.92
C ILE A 578 24.26 -8.60 14.38
N VAL A 579 23.95 -9.61 15.18
CA VAL A 579 24.33 -9.70 16.58
C VAL A 579 25.47 -10.69 16.71
N TYR A 580 26.51 -10.31 17.45
CA TYR A 580 27.58 -11.20 17.86
C TYR A 580 27.24 -11.67 19.26
N TYR A 581 27.14 -12.98 19.48
CA TYR A 581 26.83 -13.48 20.81
C TYR A 581 28.01 -13.26 21.75
N ASP A 582 27.74 -12.46 22.76
CA ASP A 582 28.54 -12.25 23.95
C ASP A 582 27.65 -12.17 25.20
N GLN A 583 28.28 -12.04 26.36
CA GLN A 583 27.61 -11.94 27.67
C GLN A 583 26.58 -10.80 27.83
N TYR A 584 26.53 -9.83 26.90
CA TYR A 584 25.61 -8.68 26.93
C TYR A 584 24.44 -8.80 25.93
N THR A 585 24.52 -9.75 25.00
CA THR A 585 23.54 -9.92 23.91
C THR A 585 22.62 -11.12 24.08
N GLU A 586 22.97 -12.08 24.94
CA GLU A 586 22.22 -13.32 25.15
C GLU A 586 20.78 -13.13 25.65
N GLU A 587 20.45 -11.97 26.24
CA GLU A 587 19.15 -11.66 26.84
C GLU A 587 18.14 -10.99 25.88
N ASN A 588 18.45 -10.80 24.59
CA ASN A 588 17.51 -10.12 23.70
C ASN A 588 16.44 -11.06 23.10
N GLU A 589 15.20 -10.93 23.59
CA GLU A 589 14.04 -11.72 23.14
C GLU A 589 13.73 -11.62 21.63
N LEU A 590 14.30 -10.63 20.93
CA LEU A 590 14.02 -10.34 19.51
C LEU A 590 15.10 -10.88 18.57
N MET A 591 16.10 -11.56 19.11
CA MET A 591 17.21 -12.12 18.34
C MET A 591 16.91 -13.58 17.97
N ILE A 592 17.10 -13.94 16.70
CA ILE A 592 17.10 -15.35 16.26
C ILE A 592 18.54 -15.79 15.95
N PRO A 593 19.03 -16.88 16.56
CA PRO A 593 20.34 -17.44 16.23
C PRO A 593 20.47 -17.81 14.75
N LEU A 594 21.66 -17.62 14.18
CA LEU A 594 22.05 -18.09 12.85
C LEU A 594 22.88 -19.39 12.91
N ASP A 595 23.31 -19.83 14.10
CA ASP A 595 23.98 -21.12 14.31
C ASP A 595 23.39 -21.87 15.50
N ASP A 596 22.95 -23.11 15.27
CA ASP A 596 22.38 -23.97 16.32
C ASP A 596 23.46 -24.51 17.29
N LYS A 597 24.73 -24.60 16.85
CA LYS A 597 25.81 -25.27 17.61
C LYS A 597 26.78 -24.32 18.31
N GLU A 598 27.22 -23.26 17.64
CA GLU A 598 28.23 -22.32 18.16
C GLU A 598 27.64 -20.97 18.58
N ARG A 599 26.39 -20.68 18.18
CA ARG A 599 25.71 -19.39 18.36
C ARG A 599 26.66 -18.21 18.10
N LYS A 600 27.46 -18.22 17.03
CA LYS A 600 28.39 -17.10 16.79
C LYS A 600 27.65 -15.82 16.39
N PHE A 601 26.62 -15.97 15.56
CA PHE A 601 25.84 -14.86 15.03
C PHE A 601 24.35 -15.02 15.28
N GLY A 602 23.65 -13.89 15.42
CA GLY A 602 22.20 -13.79 15.43
C GLY A 602 21.74 -12.66 14.49
N VAL A 603 20.45 -12.66 14.16
CA VAL A 603 19.82 -11.56 13.42
C VAL A 603 18.74 -10.91 14.26
N TYR A 604 18.73 -9.58 14.24
CA TYR A 604 17.72 -8.73 14.86
C TYR A 604 17.05 -7.86 13.80
N LEU A 605 15.72 -7.82 13.83
CA LEU A 605 14.92 -6.91 13.00
C LEU A 605 13.84 -6.30 13.89
N LYS A 606 13.82 -4.98 14.04
CA LYS A 606 12.77 -4.30 14.81
C LYS A 606 11.45 -4.31 14.01
N PRO A 607 10.27 -4.51 14.59
CA PRO A 607 9.02 -4.30 13.88
C PRO A 607 8.84 -2.80 13.54
N LEU A 608 8.51 -2.46 12.29
CA LEU A 608 8.16 -1.08 11.90
C LEU A 608 6.78 -0.69 12.46
N ARG A 609 5.85 -1.65 12.50
CA ARG A 609 4.48 -1.54 13.00
C ARG A 609 4.09 -2.77 13.80
N GLY A 610 3.00 -2.63 14.57
CA GLY A 610 2.51 -3.68 15.45
C GLY A 610 3.41 -3.88 16.65
N ASN A 611 3.30 -5.05 17.29
CA ASN A 611 4.22 -5.44 18.35
C ASN A 611 5.08 -6.61 17.91
N ILE A 612 6.15 -6.86 18.68
CA ILE A 612 7.06 -7.96 18.40
C ILE A 612 6.35 -9.33 18.41
N THR A 613 5.32 -9.50 19.23
CA THR A 613 4.55 -10.73 19.30
C THR A 613 3.58 -10.93 18.13
N SER A 614 3.58 -10.03 17.13
CA SER A 614 2.73 -10.20 15.95
C SER A 614 3.18 -11.42 15.15
N LEU A 615 2.21 -12.23 14.72
CA LEU A 615 2.47 -13.46 13.98
C LEU A 615 3.26 -13.18 12.69
N TRP A 616 2.92 -12.08 12.01
CA TRP A 616 3.59 -11.65 10.79
C TRP A 616 5.08 -11.38 11.02
N HIS A 617 5.40 -10.59 12.05
CA HIS A 617 6.79 -10.22 12.33
C HIS A 617 7.63 -11.42 12.76
N GLN A 618 7.10 -12.28 13.63
CA GLN A 618 7.80 -13.50 14.05
C GLN A 618 8.09 -14.40 12.85
N LYS A 619 7.09 -14.63 11.97
CA LYS A 619 7.29 -15.46 10.78
C LYS A 619 8.27 -14.84 9.79
N LYS A 620 8.24 -13.52 9.63
CA LYS A 620 9.19 -12.74 8.82
C LYS A 620 10.62 -12.91 9.32
N LEU A 621 10.84 -12.75 10.62
CA LEU A 621 12.17 -12.89 11.23
C LEU A 621 12.69 -14.33 11.16
N GLU A 622 11.83 -15.33 11.38
CA GLU A 622 12.14 -16.75 11.20
C GLU A 622 12.58 -17.04 9.75
N LYS A 623 11.83 -16.55 8.77
CA LYS A 623 12.14 -16.76 7.35
C LYS A 623 13.39 -16.00 6.91
N LEU A 624 13.64 -14.80 7.44
CA LEU A 624 14.87 -14.04 7.22
C LEU A 624 16.08 -14.81 7.76
N SER A 625 16.04 -15.26 9.02
CA SER A 625 17.09 -16.07 9.64
C SER A 625 17.36 -17.35 8.85
N ASN A 626 16.31 -18.08 8.47
CA ASN A 626 16.44 -19.31 7.67
C ASN A 626 17.11 -19.06 6.31
N ASN A 627 16.80 -17.96 5.61
CA ASN A 627 17.44 -17.65 4.33
C ASN A 627 18.89 -17.19 4.50
N LEU A 628 19.22 -16.47 5.59
CA LEU A 628 20.61 -16.13 5.94
C LEU A 628 21.45 -17.39 6.21
N ASN A 629 20.91 -18.35 6.96
CA ASN A 629 21.60 -19.62 7.25
C ASN A 629 21.83 -20.45 5.98
N LYS A 630 20.82 -20.50 5.09
CA LYS A 630 20.97 -21.18 3.81
C LYS A 630 21.97 -20.49 2.90
N LEU A 631 21.94 -19.16 2.82
CA LEU A 631 22.93 -18.38 2.07
C LEU A 631 24.34 -18.62 2.61
N LYS A 632 24.53 -18.57 3.93
CA LYS A 632 25.80 -18.88 4.59
C LYS A 632 26.30 -20.27 4.19
N ASN A 633 25.45 -21.31 4.28
CA ASN A 633 25.85 -22.67 3.94
C ASN A 633 26.18 -22.83 2.45
N GLU A 634 25.47 -22.13 1.57
CA GLU A 634 25.75 -22.17 0.13
C GLU A 634 27.03 -21.43 -0.24
N CYS A 635 27.33 -20.31 0.42
CA CYS A 635 28.51 -19.49 0.17
C CYS A 635 29.76 -20.02 0.88
N LYS A 636 29.60 -20.82 1.94
CA LYS A 636 30.72 -21.36 2.73
C LYS A 636 31.72 -22.07 1.83
N ASP A 637 32.96 -21.59 1.85
CA ASP A 637 34.10 -22.14 1.09
C ASP A 637 33.89 -22.16 -0.45
N LYS A 638 32.88 -21.45 -0.99
CA LYS A 638 32.60 -21.34 -2.44
C LYS A 638 32.76 -19.90 -2.91
N SER A 639 33.25 -19.68 -4.13
CA SER A 639 33.23 -18.34 -4.74
C SER A 639 31.80 -17.79 -4.84
N ILE A 640 31.65 -16.50 -4.56
CA ILE A 640 30.41 -15.73 -4.71
C ILE A 640 30.40 -14.88 -5.99
N ASP A 641 31.35 -15.07 -6.91
CA ASP A 641 31.49 -14.25 -8.12
C ASP A 641 30.21 -14.18 -8.95
N ASN A 642 29.46 -15.29 -9.01
CA ASN A 642 28.19 -15.34 -9.72
C ASN A 642 27.11 -14.43 -9.09
N ILE A 643 27.13 -14.23 -7.78
CA ILE A 643 26.14 -13.41 -7.05
C ILE A 643 26.76 -12.12 -6.48
N LYS A 644 27.96 -11.72 -6.94
CA LYS A 644 28.71 -10.59 -6.39
C LYS A 644 27.90 -9.29 -6.41
N ASP A 645 27.21 -9.00 -7.52
CA ASP A 645 26.39 -7.79 -7.67
C ASP A 645 25.26 -7.72 -6.63
N ILE A 646 24.55 -8.83 -6.40
CA ILE A 646 23.44 -8.86 -5.43
C ILE A 646 23.94 -8.89 -3.99
N ILE A 647 25.09 -9.51 -3.72
CA ILE A 647 25.73 -9.43 -2.40
C ILE A 647 26.18 -8.00 -2.10
N GLU A 648 26.78 -7.31 -3.08
CA GLU A 648 27.16 -5.90 -2.94
C GLU A 648 25.93 -5.02 -2.70
N TYR A 649 24.78 -5.34 -3.30
CA TYR A 649 23.51 -4.66 -3.01
C TYR A 649 23.02 -4.93 -1.57
N ILE A 650 22.96 -6.20 -1.15
CA ILE A 650 22.33 -6.63 0.11
C ILE A 650 23.19 -6.31 1.33
N ARG A 651 24.52 -6.34 1.24
CA ARG A 651 25.41 -6.17 2.40
C ARG A 651 25.20 -4.85 3.14
N TYR A 652 24.79 -3.79 2.43
CA TYR A 652 24.47 -2.49 3.01
C TYR A 652 23.03 -2.41 3.54
N LEU A 653 22.33 -3.53 3.70
CA LEU A 653 21.08 -3.62 4.47
C LEU A 653 21.30 -4.27 5.84
N PHE A 654 22.56 -4.59 6.18
CA PHE A 654 22.95 -5.20 7.43
C PHE A 654 23.96 -4.34 8.19
N LYS A 655 23.63 -4.02 9.44
CA LYS A 655 24.49 -3.28 10.37
C LYS A 655 24.84 -4.10 11.60
N ASN A 656 25.83 -3.64 12.37
CA ASN A 656 26.08 -4.21 13.69
C ASN A 656 24.94 -3.84 14.65
N PHE A 657 24.53 -4.78 15.52
CA PHE A 657 23.51 -4.58 16.55
C PHE A 657 23.72 -3.38 17.47
N ALA A 658 24.95 -2.90 17.63
CA ALA A 658 25.25 -1.66 18.35
C ALA A 658 24.49 -0.43 17.78
N PHE A 659 24.13 -0.45 16.50
CA PHE A 659 23.42 0.64 15.80
C PHE A 659 21.90 0.46 15.77
N LYS A 660 21.32 -0.52 16.48
CA LYS A 660 19.87 -0.79 16.47
C LYS A 660 19.00 0.42 16.80
N ASP A 661 19.52 1.35 17.60
CA ASP A 661 18.82 2.56 18.02
C ASP A 661 18.74 3.62 16.91
N GLU A 662 19.33 3.39 15.73
CA GLU A 662 19.17 4.27 14.58
C GLU A 662 17.83 4.09 13.86
N ASP A 663 17.14 2.95 14.06
CA ASP A 663 15.87 2.61 13.40
C ASP A 663 15.91 2.88 11.88
N GLU A 664 17.01 2.45 11.25
CA GLU A 664 17.37 2.89 9.92
C GLU A 664 16.57 2.20 8.80
N ILE A 665 16.22 3.02 7.80
CA ILE A 665 15.56 2.65 6.56
C ILE A 665 16.38 3.22 5.41
N ARG A 666 16.59 2.46 4.34
CA ARG A 666 17.44 2.88 3.22
C ARG A 666 16.66 2.94 1.92
N VAL A 667 16.95 3.96 1.13
CA VAL A 667 16.76 3.92 -0.33
C VAL A 667 18.11 3.57 -0.91
N ILE A 668 18.20 2.48 -1.66
CA ILE A 668 19.47 1.94 -2.18
C ILE A 668 19.34 1.51 -3.64
N THR A 669 20.40 1.76 -4.41
CA THR A 669 20.53 1.39 -5.82
C THR A 669 21.97 0.88 -6.09
N LEU A 670 22.16 0.08 -7.13
CA LEU A 670 23.48 -0.37 -7.57
C LEU A 670 23.72 0.16 -8.98
N GLU A 671 24.81 0.90 -9.17
CA GLU A 671 25.11 1.60 -10.42
C GLU A 671 26.58 1.41 -10.80
N LYS A 672 26.85 1.37 -12.11
CA LYS A 672 28.22 1.50 -12.61
C LYS A 672 28.73 2.91 -12.41
N TYR A 673 30.03 3.06 -12.18
CA TYR A 673 30.63 4.39 -11.97
C TYR A 673 30.48 5.33 -13.17
N ASP A 674 30.45 4.79 -14.39
CA ASP A 674 30.28 5.51 -15.65
C ASP A 674 28.80 5.66 -16.08
N SER A 675 27.85 5.23 -15.25
CA SER A 675 26.42 5.40 -15.49
C SER A 675 26.05 6.89 -15.54
N ASN A 676 25.15 7.25 -16.48
CA ASN A 676 24.61 8.61 -16.61
C ASN A 676 23.90 9.12 -15.33
N ARG A 677 23.45 8.20 -14.46
CA ARG A 677 22.81 8.53 -13.16
C ARG A 677 23.83 8.94 -12.10
N VAL A 678 25.07 8.45 -12.17
CA VAL A 678 26.12 8.78 -11.22
C VAL A 678 26.67 10.17 -11.54
N LYS A 679 26.78 11.00 -10.50
CA LYS A 679 27.29 12.36 -10.55
C LYS A 679 28.44 12.52 -9.57
N ASN A 680 29.37 13.41 -9.89
CA ASN A 680 30.44 13.80 -8.99
C ASN A 680 30.06 15.10 -8.28
N CYS A 681 30.17 15.14 -6.96
CA CYS A 681 30.06 16.39 -6.21
C CYS A 681 31.46 16.99 -6.09
N GLU A 682 31.79 17.97 -6.94
CA GLU A 682 33.11 18.62 -6.95
C GLU A 682 33.52 19.18 -5.57
N TYR A 683 32.57 19.68 -4.79
CA TYR A 683 32.83 20.20 -3.45
C TYR A 683 33.28 19.14 -2.45
N THR A 684 32.68 17.94 -2.47
CA THR A 684 33.04 16.85 -1.54
C THR A 684 34.02 15.85 -2.16
N GLY A 685 34.23 15.90 -3.48
CA GLY A 685 34.91 14.89 -4.27
C GLY A 685 34.19 13.53 -4.31
N LYS A 686 32.96 13.44 -3.76
CA LYS A 686 32.23 12.17 -3.63
C LYS A 686 31.25 11.95 -4.78
N LEU A 687 31.14 10.71 -5.22
CA LEU A 687 30.12 10.27 -6.16
C LEU A 687 28.77 10.11 -5.48
N TYR A 688 27.70 10.42 -6.20
CA TYR A 688 26.33 10.26 -5.74
C TYR A 688 25.37 9.97 -6.88
N VAL A 689 24.21 9.43 -6.53
CA VAL A 689 23.04 9.31 -7.41
C VAL A 689 21.93 10.24 -6.88
N PRO A 690 21.38 11.16 -7.70
CA PRO A 690 20.27 12.01 -7.27
C PRO A 690 19.00 11.19 -7.06
N ILE A 691 18.27 11.52 -6.00
CA ILE A 691 16.94 10.97 -5.68
C ILE A 691 15.91 11.98 -6.13
N ASP A 692 15.23 11.65 -7.22
CA ASP A 692 14.12 12.45 -7.71
C ASP A 692 12.94 12.37 -6.74
N ASN A 693 12.13 13.44 -6.71
CA ASN A 693 10.83 13.48 -6.02
C ASN A 693 10.84 13.40 -4.50
N LEU A 694 11.90 12.94 -3.82
CA LEU A 694 11.86 12.72 -2.37
C LEU A 694 11.70 14.04 -1.57
N LEU A 695 12.35 15.12 -2.01
CA LEU A 695 12.29 16.44 -1.34
C LEU A 695 10.88 17.04 -1.30
N LYS A 696 10.00 16.71 -2.26
CA LYS A 696 8.64 17.26 -2.31
C LYS A 696 7.74 16.72 -1.19
N TYR A 697 8.18 15.66 -0.51
CA TYR A 697 7.46 15.07 0.62
C TYR A 697 7.92 15.59 1.98
N ILE A 698 8.95 16.44 2.02
CA ILE A 698 9.34 17.14 3.25
C ILE A 698 8.27 18.19 3.54
N ASP A 699 7.70 18.12 4.74
CA ASP A 699 6.69 19.06 5.19
C ASP A 699 7.06 19.72 6.52
N THR A 700 8.06 19.20 7.23
CA THR A 700 8.60 19.83 8.44
C THR A 700 10.12 19.79 8.46
N ILE A 701 10.75 20.87 8.89
CA ILE A 701 12.18 20.93 9.19
C ILE A 701 12.34 21.31 10.66
N ILE A 702 13.09 20.49 11.40
CA ILE A 702 13.42 20.74 12.81
C ILE A 702 14.88 21.16 12.90
N LEU A 703 15.12 22.38 13.36
CA LEU A 703 16.45 22.95 13.57
C LEU A 703 16.99 22.46 14.91
N GLY A 704 18.24 21.98 14.93
CA GLY A 704 18.86 21.49 16.16
C GLY A 704 19.04 22.57 17.23
N SER A 705 19.19 22.16 18.50
CA SER A 705 19.26 23.08 19.65
C SER A 705 20.45 24.04 19.59
N ASN A 706 21.53 23.66 18.89
CA ASN A 706 22.75 24.44 18.71
C ASN A 706 22.89 25.04 17.30
N PHE A 707 21.81 25.16 16.53
CA PHE A 707 21.84 25.65 15.15
C PHE A 707 22.64 26.96 14.97
N GLU A 708 22.47 27.90 15.91
CA GLU A 708 23.12 29.22 15.85
C GLU A 708 24.53 29.25 16.45
N LYS A 709 25.00 28.14 17.06
CA LYS A 709 26.31 28.05 17.72
C LYS A 709 27.42 27.59 16.78
N THR A 710 27.16 27.55 15.48
CA THR A 710 28.14 27.19 14.44
C THR A 710 29.05 28.36 14.11
N SER A 711 30.22 28.08 13.52
CA SER A 711 31.18 29.10 13.10
C SER A 711 30.60 30.09 12.07
N ASN A 712 29.61 29.61 11.30
CA ASN A 712 28.93 30.35 10.23
C ASN A 712 27.90 31.39 10.74
N LYS A 713 27.74 31.57 12.06
CA LYS A 713 26.83 32.54 12.71
C LYS A 713 25.42 32.59 12.08
N LYS A 714 24.87 31.43 11.75
CA LYS A 714 23.54 31.31 11.16
C LYS A 714 22.49 31.73 12.18
N ASN A 715 21.51 32.52 11.74
CA ASN A 715 20.37 32.94 12.56
C ASN A 715 19.11 32.17 12.13
N MET A 716 18.41 31.59 13.09
CA MET A 716 17.22 30.75 12.82
C MET A 716 16.09 31.55 12.18
N GLU A 717 15.88 32.81 12.58
CA GLU A 717 14.83 33.67 12.02
C GLU A 717 15.11 33.99 10.54
N THR A 718 16.38 34.20 10.20
CA THR A 718 16.81 34.42 8.81
C THR A 718 16.61 33.17 7.97
N PHE A 719 16.96 31.99 8.49
CA PHE A 719 16.70 30.72 7.84
C PHE A 719 15.19 30.54 7.60
N TYR A 720 14.38 30.79 8.63
CA TYR A 720 12.91 30.73 8.56
C TYR A 720 12.37 31.65 7.45
N TYR A 721 12.77 32.92 7.47
CA TYR A 721 12.34 33.92 6.50
C TYR A 721 12.69 33.51 5.06
N LYS A 722 13.93 33.08 4.83
CA LYS A 722 14.40 32.67 3.50
C LYS A 722 13.66 31.44 3.00
N LEU A 723 13.43 30.44 3.87
CA LEU A 723 12.71 29.23 3.47
C LEU A 723 11.24 29.54 3.17
N LYS A 724 10.56 30.33 4.01
CA LYS A 724 9.15 30.71 3.79
C LYS A 724 8.93 31.47 2.49
N LYS A 725 9.89 32.28 2.04
CA LYS A 725 9.83 32.92 0.71
C LYS A 725 9.87 31.94 -0.46
N LYS A 726 10.46 30.76 -0.29
CA LYS A 726 10.62 29.75 -1.37
C LYS A 726 9.66 28.58 -1.26
N LYS A 727 9.29 28.20 -0.05
CA LYS A 727 8.49 27.03 0.31
C LYS A 727 7.60 27.39 1.50
N ASP A 728 6.49 28.04 1.21
CA ASP A 728 5.46 28.44 2.19
C ASP A 728 4.88 27.24 2.97
N ASN A 729 4.74 26.09 2.30
CA ASN A 729 4.10 24.88 2.81
C ASN A 729 4.95 24.07 3.82
N ILE A 730 6.23 24.39 4.01
CA ILE A 730 7.10 23.64 4.94
C ILE A 730 7.02 24.27 6.34
N ASN A 731 6.67 23.47 7.34
CA ASN A 731 6.70 23.89 8.74
C ASN A 731 8.15 23.91 9.27
N ILE A 732 8.47 24.86 10.13
CA ILE A 732 9.82 25.02 10.69
C ILE A 732 9.70 25.05 12.20
N ILE A 733 10.44 24.19 12.88
CA ILE A 733 10.39 24.01 14.33
C ILE A 733 11.82 24.12 14.87
N LYS A 734 11.97 24.73 16.04
CA LYS A 734 13.22 24.68 16.81
C LYS A 734 13.16 23.49 17.76
N SER A 735 14.19 22.65 17.77
CA SER A 735 14.34 21.58 18.76
C SER A 735 14.52 22.17 20.15
N SER A 736 13.82 21.59 21.13
CA SER A 736 13.96 21.91 22.55
C SER A 736 14.73 20.83 23.31
N LEU A 737 15.43 19.93 22.59
CA LEU A 737 16.17 18.84 23.24
C LEU A 737 17.26 19.43 24.14
N PRO A 738 17.36 18.97 25.40
CA PRO A 738 18.38 19.44 26.31
C PRO A 738 19.75 19.01 25.78
N TYR A 739 20.60 19.98 25.49
CA TYR A 739 21.99 19.75 25.11
C TYR A 739 22.88 20.51 26.08
N VAL A 740 23.63 19.78 26.90
CA VAL A 740 24.70 20.35 27.73
C VAL A 740 25.96 20.30 26.86
N SER A 741 26.44 21.46 26.41
CA SER A 741 27.76 21.50 25.79
C SER A 741 28.77 21.14 26.87
N THR A 742 29.35 19.95 26.80
CA THR A 742 30.61 19.69 27.49
C THR A 742 31.65 20.55 26.80
N THR A 743 31.88 21.74 27.35
CA THR A 743 33.05 22.56 27.01
C THR A 743 34.28 21.73 27.37
N SER A 744 34.95 21.18 26.36
CA SER A 744 36.32 20.69 26.46
C SER A 744 37.27 21.77 25.98
#